data_AF-A0A9D5S1L0-F1
#
_entry.id   AF-A0A9D5S1L0-F1
#
_cell.length_a   1.000
_cell.length_b   1.000
_cell.length_c   1.000
_cell.angle_alpha   90.00
_cell.angle_beta   90.00
_cell.angle_gamma   90.00
#
_symmetry.space_group_name_H-M   'P 1'
#
loop_
_entity.id
_entity.type
_entity.pdbx_description
1 polymer ?
#
loop_
_entity_poly.entity_id
_entity_poly.type
_entity_poly.pdbx_seq_one_letter_code
_entity_poly.pdbx_strand_id
1 'polypeptide(L)'
;MKYGYYQGIIKTLVNTLKQSSAPEWKEFSDNLRELVNRLDEYTTLTKEGTFKVLNSEKDYKEIEHLFAKSIEGYNKFKDLPLDENDPLASIRRRLADDINNDFLTPAFVEYQNIDITKDISLEEAMENFRSKPIPVTDDEMKQVGGNLSSRTKLTLNFDGEKVDGVFTPTSNYTPNQDYSNVIEDIAKRYPKYADYFRSLNNPAGFEATMRILLGDFIENGNFSQEALDTFLEQNYVPDDSMELFQKYHGESDFTAAYSELVKKLEPLNVSRFINTDTLQLADGDNIDKRNSAMSGIAHLLEKDDSLAKARPITIEREINGQKVLIEGTFMEFAKGKDPDNLAIKDEMREMSIENYDTPTGKQSMANLQILDYICGNVDRHEGNMFYNFDPVTKKLIGVQGIDNDSSFFKEDVNMDGTLNQWQGLNHLRVIDEETAVSVMALEEGPLKATLIGYGLKSEEINAAWNRTKQLQEAIKAGKLYEKEDDIKTTADNVEPYIVIVPKDQWEKVPFAKLAYNSTNIFNKVQLLAENLAKPAQVDTKLKKNIVISENALKAKLNESGDLLRRAKSNKPIMGTSTRYKNILSGLEDYHKAASEDEKIAKLANLKRYVDIYRQEKHRDGVLDENGGLIQHLTGKDLARVNLVDEIDGYIKTVNTINGELNQAKDVYNAECKKADEINGTYRRGKYANYAKVVLDPNSGKILINKEIFERDELFNKSMDNLTQTMNSKQALGIKNKDQRLQNEAQDYKRVRQNEVNNLKDQLSKEYNQGLIPKEYYDERIEQLNTNNFETSLEYRFAGGDPVNQAQQDFRDALLQDVNNEHVNNNNQAQEEVDNEIDINNNGPEVDINK
;
A
#
# COMPACT_ATOMS: atom_id res chain seq x y z
N MET A 1 -23.09 -19.21 -14.95
CA MET A 1 -23.07 -18.31 -13.76
C MET A 1 -24.32 -18.44 -12.91
N LYS A 2 -25.51 -18.01 -13.37
CA LYS A 2 -26.75 -18.16 -12.59
C LYS A 2 -26.92 -19.59 -12.07
N TYR A 3 -26.73 -20.58 -12.94
CA TYR A 3 -26.75 -21.98 -12.52
C TYR A 3 -25.71 -22.29 -11.42
N GLY A 4 -24.45 -21.87 -11.54
CA GLY A 4 -23.42 -22.08 -10.52
C GLY A 4 -23.74 -21.43 -9.17
N TYR A 5 -24.33 -20.22 -9.17
CA TYR A 5 -24.82 -19.56 -7.95
C TYR A 5 -25.93 -20.37 -7.29
N TYR A 6 -26.92 -20.81 -8.07
CA TYR A 6 -28.01 -21.63 -7.55
C TYR A 6 -27.62 -23.09 -7.37
N GLN A 7 -26.48 -23.57 -7.85
CA GLN A 7 -26.14 -25.00 -7.87
C GLN A 7 -26.10 -25.56 -6.45
N GLY A 8 -25.48 -24.84 -5.52
CA GLY A 8 -25.46 -25.21 -4.10
C GLY A 8 -26.86 -25.21 -3.48
N ILE A 9 -27.66 -24.17 -3.75
CA ILE A 9 -29.05 -24.06 -3.27
C ILE A 9 -29.90 -25.18 -3.84
N ILE A 10 -29.78 -25.47 -5.14
CA ILE A 10 -30.52 -26.49 -5.85
C ILE A 10 -30.09 -27.89 -5.41
N LYS A 11 -28.79 -28.19 -5.32
CA LYS A 11 -28.28 -29.47 -4.78
C LYS A 11 -28.76 -29.67 -3.34
N THR A 12 -28.71 -28.62 -2.52
CA THR A 12 -29.22 -28.64 -1.14
C THR A 12 -30.73 -28.86 -1.13
N LEU A 13 -31.50 -28.19 -1.99
CA LEU A 13 -32.95 -28.38 -2.12
C LEU A 13 -33.26 -29.83 -2.51
N VAL A 14 -32.59 -30.32 -3.55
CA VAL A 14 -32.75 -31.65 -4.13
C VAL A 14 -32.36 -32.76 -3.14
N ASN A 15 -31.43 -32.50 -2.21
CA ASN A 15 -30.96 -33.47 -1.22
C ASN A 15 -31.70 -33.38 0.13
N THR A 16 -31.89 -32.17 0.67
CA THR A 16 -32.55 -31.90 1.95
C THR A 16 -34.04 -32.22 1.92
N LEU A 17 -34.67 -32.24 0.74
CA LEU A 17 -36.13 -32.24 0.62
C LEU A 17 -36.72 -33.47 -0.09
N LYS A 18 -35.97 -34.59 -0.13
CA LYS A 18 -36.45 -35.90 -0.61
C LYS A 18 -37.61 -36.50 0.20
N GLN A 19 -38.04 -35.84 1.28
CA GLN A 19 -38.98 -36.37 2.28
C GLN A 19 -40.43 -35.88 2.14
N SER A 20 -40.75 -34.99 1.19
CA SER A 20 -42.14 -34.56 1.02
C SER A 20 -42.98 -35.65 0.35
N SER A 21 -44.19 -35.87 0.87
CA SER A 21 -45.19 -36.78 0.30
C SER A 21 -45.97 -36.20 -0.89
N ALA A 22 -45.85 -34.88 -1.13
CA ALA A 22 -46.55 -34.19 -2.22
C ALA A 22 -46.01 -34.65 -3.60
N PRO A 23 -46.83 -35.30 -4.45
CA PRO A 23 -46.39 -35.79 -5.76
C PRO A 23 -45.85 -34.68 -6.68
N GLU A 24 -46.45 -33.49 -6.64
CA GLU A 24 -46.07 -32.34 -7.46
C GLU A 24 -44.72 -31.73 -7.02
N TRP A 25 -44.42 -31.77 -5.72
CA TRP A 25 -43.09 -31.41 -5.23
C TRP A 25 -42.04 -32.38 -5.77
N LYS A 26 -42.33 -33.68 -5.69
CA LYS A 26 -41.42 -34.70 -6.19
C LYS A 26 -41.17 -34.51 -7.69
N GLU A 27 -42.23 -34.30 -8.48
CA GLU A 27 -42.14 -33.99 -9.91
C GLU A 27 -41.25 -32.75 -10.17
N PHE A 28 -41.50 -31.62 -9.49
CA PHE A 28 -40.67 -30.43 -9.61
C PHE A 28 -39.20 -30.70 -9.27
N SER A 29 -38.93 -31.33 -8.13
CA SER A 29 -37.56 -31.59 -7.66
C SER A 29 -36.80 -32.59 -8.53
N ASP A 30 -37.47 -33.59 -9.09
CA ASP A 30 -36.87 -34.56 -10.01
C ASP A 30 -36.58 -33.91 -11.37
N ASN A 31 -37.49 -33.07 -11.89
CA ASN A 31 -37.25 -32.29 -13.12
C ASN A 31 -36.09 -31.31 -12.95
N LEU A 32 -36.06 -30.61 -11.81
CA LEU A 32 -34.98 -29.69 -11.48
C LEU A 32 -33.65 -30.43 -11.36
N ARG A 33 -33.62 -31.61 -10.72
CA ARG A 33 -32.42 -32.47 -10.64
C ARG A 33 -31.95 -32.90 -12.03
N GLU A 34 -32.86 -33.27 -12.92
CA GLU A 34 -32.55 -33.67 -14.29
C GLU A 34 -31.92 -32.50 -15.07
N LEU A 35 -32.51 -31.30 -14.98
CA LEU A 35 -31.96 -30.07 -15.54
C LEU A 35 -30.55 -29.77 -14.99
N VAL A 36 -30.39 -29.81 -13.68
CA VAL A 36 -29.11 -29.59 -12.96
C VAL A 36 -28.05 -30.56 -13.44
N ASN A 37 -28.33 -31.86 -13.41
CA ASN A 37 -27.39 -32.87 -13.88
C ASN A 37 -26.98 -32.65 -15.33
N ARG A 38 -27.93 -32.23 -16.19
CA ARG A 38 -27.63 -31.94 -17.58
C ARG A 38 -26.78 -30.69 -17.72
N LEU A 39 -27.08 -29.61 -16.99
CA LEU A 39 -26.27 -28.40 -16.97
C LEU A 39 -24.86 -28.66 -16.40
N ASP A 40 -24.74 -29.55 -15.41
CA ASP A 40 -23.46 -29.97 -14.83
C ASP A 40 -22.52 -30.55 -15.88
N GLU A 41 -23.01 -31.26 -16.89
CA GLU A 41 -22.17 -31.76 -17.99
C GLU A 41 -21.53 -30.63 -18.82
N TYR A 42 -22.14 -29.46 -18.85
CA TYR A 42 -21.67 -28.28 -19.58
C TYR A 42 -20.95 -27.29 -18.68
N THR A 43 -21.02 -27.44 -17.35
CA THR A 43 -20.29 -26.61 -16.37
C THR A 43 -19.20 -27.37 -15.62
N THR A 44 -19.03 -28.66 -15.90
CA THR A 44 -17.88 -29.45 -15.45
C THR A 44 -16.83 -29.42 -16.54
N LEU A 45 -15.57 -29.21 -16.14
CA LEU A 45 -14.46 -29.30 -17.06
C LEU A 45 -14.30 -30.74 -17.56
N THR A 46 -14.01 -30.85 -18.85
CA THR A 46 -13.45 -32.07 -19.43
C THR A 46 -12.09 -32.36 -18.83
N LYS A 47 -11.55 -33.56 -19.09
CA LYS A 47 -10.20 -33.93 -18.61
C LYS A 47 -9.12 -33.01 -19.17
N GLU A 48 -9.39 -32.43 -20.33
CA GLU A 48 -8.56 -31.49 -21.05
C GLU A 48 -8.70 -30.05 -20.51
N GLY A 49 -9.50 -29.83 -19.46
CA GLY A 49 -9.66 -28.52 -18.84
C GLY A 49 -10.54 -27.54 -19.64
N THR A 50 -11.31 -28.05 -20.61
CA THR A 50 -12.25 -27.25 -21.41
C THR A 50 -13.70 -27.53 -21.03
N PHE A 51 -14.62 -26.59 -21.26
CA PHE A 51 -16.05 -26.85 -21.09
C PHE A 51 -16.62 -27.56 -22.31
N LYS A 52 -17.60 -28.43 -22.09
CA LYS A 52 -18.37 -29.03 -23.19
C LYS A 52 -19.12 -27.91 -23.91
N VAL A 53 -18.93 -27.78 -25.23
CA VAL A 53 -19.63 -26.78 -26.04
C VAL A 53 -21.04 -27.27 -26.36
N LEU A 54 -22.03 -26.40 -26.18
CA LEU A 54 -23.40 -26.66 -26.60
C LEU A 54 -23.56 -26.39 -28.11
N ASN A 55 -23.02 -27.29 -28.95
CA ASN A 55 -22.98 -27.10 -30.40
C ASN A 55 -23.94 -28.00 -31.19
N SER A 56 -24.81 -28.75 -30.50
CA SER A 56 -25.81 -29.57 -31.17
C SER A 56 -27.22 -29.04 -30.92
N GLU A 57 -28.00 -28.88 -31.98
CA GLU A 57 -29.44 -28.54 -31.89
C GLU A 57 -30.19 -29.52 -30.99
N LYS A 58 -29.72 -30.78 -30.93
CA LYS A 58 -30.25 -31.82 -30.04
C LYS A 58 -30.06 -31.46 -28.57
N ASP A 59 -28.82 -31.17 -28.15
CA ASP A 59 -28.52 -30.81 -26.76
C ASP A 59 -29.24 -29.52 -26.38
N TYR A 60 -29.35 -28.58 -27.31
CA TYR A 60 -30.07 -27.34 -27.09
C TYR A 60 -31.56 -27.59 -26.76
N LYS A 61 -32.25 -28.34 -27.63
CA LYS A 61 -33.67 -28.68 -27.43
C LYS A 61 -33.90 -29.52 -26.17
N GLU A 62 -32.94 -30.35 -25.79
CA GLU A 62 -33.03 -31.13 -24.56
C GLU A 62 -32.98 -30.26 -23.31
N ILE A 63 -32.03 -29.32 -23.22
CA ILE A 63 -31.95 -28.38 -22.09
C ILE A 63 -33.18 -27.45 -22.08
N GLU A 64 -33.60 -26.96 -23.26
CA GLU A 64 -34.83 -26.17 -23.40
C GLU A 64 -36.05 -26.93 -22.83
N HIS A 65 -36.17 -28.21 -23.19
CA HIS A 65 -37.23 -29.07 -22.70
C HIS A 65 -37.16 -29.25 -21.18
N LEU A 66 -35.97 -29.44 -20.60
CA LEU A 66 -35.78 -29.60 -19.16
C LEU A 66 -36.11 -28.33 -18.36
N PHE A 67 -35.78 -27.14 -18.90
CA PHE A 67 -36.23 -25.87 -18.32
C PHE A 67 -37.76 -25.78 -18.32
N ALA A 68 -38.39 -26.00 -19.48
CA ALA A 68 -39.85 -25.94 -19.60
C ALA A 68 -40.54 -26.91 -18.64
N LYS A 69 -40.04 -28.15 -18.54
CA LYS A 69 -40.55 -29.19 -17.64
C LYS A 69 -40.38 -28.83 -16.16
N SER A 70 -39.27 -28.18 -15.79
CA SER A 70 -39.02 -27.71 -14.43
C SER A 70 -39.96 -26.56 -14.05
N ILE A 71 -40.16 -25.60 -14.95
CA ILE A 71 -41.11 -24.48 -14.76
C ILE A 71 -42.55 -25.00 -14.67
N GLU A 72 -42.93 -25.98 -15.50
CA GLU A 72 -44.24 -26.63 -15.43
C GLU A 72 -44.45 -27.33 -14.07
N GLY A 73 -43.46 -28.09 -13.61
CA GLY A 73 -43.48 -28.74 -12.29
C GLY A 73 -43.65 -27.73 -11.15
N TYR A 74 -42.91 -26.61 -11.19
CA TYR A 74 -43.08 -25.51 -10.24
C TYR A 74 -44.51 -24.94 -10.26
N ASN A 75 -45.07 -24.69 -11.44
CA ASN A 75 -46.42 -24.15 -11.56
C ASN A 75 -47.50 -25.10 -11.02
N LYS A 76 -47.32 -26.42 -11.13
CA LYS A 76 -48.20 -27.41 -10.46
C LYS A 76 -48.06 -27.36 -8.95
N PHE A 77 -46.83 -27.14 -8.46
CA PHE A 77 -46.53 -27.11 -7.03
C PHE A 77 -46.99 -25.82 -6.35
N LYS A 78 -46.76 -24.63 -6.93
CA LYS A 78 -46.85 -23.30 -6.29
C LYS A 78 -48.21 -22.97 -5.65
N ASP A 79 -49.29 -23.45 -6.25
CA ASP A 79 -50.66 -23.14 -5.82
C ASP A 79 -51.24 -24.19 -4.84
N LEU A 80 -50.49 -25.25 -4.52
CA LEU A 80 -50.95 -26.25 -3.57
C LEU A 80 -51.00 -25.69 -2.14
N PRO A 81 -52.02 -26.05 -1.34
CA PRO A 81 -52.06 -25.73 0.08
C PRO A 81 -50.85 -26.34 0.78
N LEU A 82 -50.26 -25.60 1.72
CA LEU A 82 -49.19 -26.12 2.56
C LEU A 82 -49.76 -27.22 3.45
N ASP A 83 -49.12 -28.39 3.46
CA ASP A 83 -49.46 -29.44 4.43
C ASP A 83 -49.05 -28.98 5.83
N GLU A 84 -50.05 -28.70 6.67
CA GLU A 84 -49.84 -28.26 8.05
C GLU A 84 -49.09 -29.29 8.90
N ASN A 85 -49.06 -30.57 8.47
CA ASN A 85 -48.32 -31.64 9.15
C ASN A 85 -46.85 -31.74 8.70
N ASP A 86 -46.45 -30.99 7.67
CA ASP A 86 -45.08 -30.97 7.18
C ASP A 86 -44.39 -29.67 7.63
N PRO A 87 -43.52 -29.73 8.67
CA PRO A 87 -42.90 -28.53 9.24
C PRO A 87 -41.96 -27.81 8.28
N LEU A 88 -41.63 -28.42 7.13
CA LEU A 88 -40.78 -27.84 6.11
C LEU A 88 -41.55 -27.29 4.90
N ALA A 89 -42.88 -27.44 4.85
CA ALA A 89 -43.69 -27.03 3.69
C ALA A 89 -43.50 -25.56 3.30
N SER A 90 -43.47 -24.65 4.26
CA SER A 90 -43.26 -23.21 4.04
C SER A 90 -41.85 -22.89 3.52
N ILE A 91 -40.83 -23.57 4.05
CA ILE A 91 -39.43 -23.42 3.62
C ILE A 91 -39.28 -23.90 2.17
N ARG A 92 -39.90 -25.04 1.83
CA ARG A 92 -39.88 -25.58 0.46
C ARG A 92 -40.56 -24.68 -0.55
N ARG A 93 -41.73 -24.13 -0.20
CA ARG A 93 -42.43 -23.14 -1.03
C ARG A 93 -41.53 -21.95 -1.32
N ARG A 94 -41.00 -21.32 -0.27
CA ARG A 94 -40.10 -20.16 -0.42
C ARG A 94 -38.89 -20.46 -1.31
N LEU A 95 -38.17 -21.56 -1.05
CA LEU A 95 -37.01 -21.91 -1.86
C LEU A 95 -37.36 -22.23 -3.32
N ALA A 96 -38.52 -22.85 -3.57
CA ALA A 96 -38.99 -23.09 -4.94
C ALA A 96 -39.37 -21.78 -5.64
N ASP A 97 -39.99 -20.85 -4.92
CA ASP A 97 -40.31 -19.52 -5.43
C ASP A 97 -39.02 -18.77 -5.79
N ASP A 98 -38.02 -18.77 -4.90
CA ASP A 98 -36.70 -18.15 -5.12
C ASP A 98 -36.01 -18.78 -6.35
N ILE A 99 -35.94 -20.12 -6.43
CA ILE A 99 -35.36 -20.82 -7.59
C ILE A 99 -36.12 -20.50 -8.88
N ASN A 100 -37.45 -20.47 -8.86
CA ASN A 100 -38.20 -20.19 -10.08
C ASN A 100 -38.02 -18.74 -10.56
N ASN A 101 -38.18 -17.80 -9.63
CA ASN A 101 -38.23 -16.37 -9.94
C ASN A 101 -36.84 -15.82 -10.28
N ASP A 102 -35.80 -16.32 -9.61
CA ASP A 102 -34.47 -15.76 -9.77
C ASP A 102 -33.58 -16.59 -10.71
N PHE A 103 -33.88 -17.90 -10.86
CA PHE A 103 -33.13 -18.80 -11.75
C PHE A 103 -33.93 -19.27 -12.96
N LEU A 104 -34.92 -20.16 -12.77
CA LEU A 104 -35.50 -20.92 -13.88
C LEU A 104 -36.15 -20.03 -14.93
N THR A 105 -37.03 -19.12 -14.53
CA THR A 105 -37.77 -18.29 -15.48
C THR A 105 -36.84 -17.31 -16.20
N PRO A 106 -35.99 -16.52 -15.52
CA PRO A 106 -35.06 -15.62 -16.21
C PRO A 106 -34.05 -16.36 -17.09
N ALA A 107 -33.48 -17.46 -16.61
CA ALA A 107 -32.49 -18.23 -17.36
C ALA A 107 -33.12 -18.88 -18.60
N PHE A 108 -34.37 -19.35 -18.52
CA PHE A 108 -35.06 -19.93 -19.67
C PHE A 108 -35.32 -18.90 -20.77
N VAL A 109 -35.79 -17.70 -20.40
CA VAL A 109 -35.98 -16.60 -21.37
C VAL A 109 -34.66 -16.24 -22.06
N GLU A 110 -33.57 -16.16 -21.30
CA GLU A 110 -32.23 -15.90 -21.87
C GLU A 110 -31.78 -17.04 -22.79
N TYR A 111 -31.98 -18.29 -22.35
CA TYR A 111 -31.64 -19.49 -23.11
C TYR A 111 -32.32 -19.54 -24.48
N GLN A 112 -33.59 -19.17 -24.55
CA GLN A 112 -34.37 -19.10 -25.79
C GLN A 112 -33.89 -18.04 -26.77
N ASN A 113 -33.10 -17.07 -26.31
CA ASN A 113 -32.53 -16.03 -27.17
C ASN A 113 -31.12 -16.35 -27.67
N ILE A 114 -30.57 -17.53 -27.34
CA ILE A 114 -29.25 -17.96 -27.83
C ILE A 114 -29.34 -18.35 -29.32
N ASP A 115 -28.56 -17.66 -30.15
CA ASP A 115 -28.38 -18.01 -31.56
C ASP A 115 -27.36 -19.15 -31.70
N ILE A 116 -27.84 -20.39 -31.67
CA ILE A 116 -27.01 -21.60 -31.81
C ILE A 116 -26.37 -21.77 -33.20
N THR A 117 -26.66 -20.89 -34.15
CA THR A 117 -26.06 -20.95 -35.50
C THR A 117 -24.71 -20.26 -35.57
N LYS A 118 -24.34 -19.50 -34.53
CA LYS A 118 -23.03 -18.85 -34.41
C LYS A 118 -22.11 -19.70 -33.55
N ASP A 119 -20.97 -20.06 -34.10
CA ASP A 119 -19.85 -20.62 -33.33
C ASP A 119 -19.25 -19.50 -32.45
N ILE A 120 -19.84 -19.28 -31.28
CA ILE A 120 -19.27 -18.40 -30.25
C ILE A 120 -18.55 -19.25 -29.21
N SER A 121 -17.37 -18.81 -28.75
CA SER A 121 -16.68 -19.50 -27.66
C SER A 121 -17.44 -19.30 -26.34
N LEU A 122 -17.19 -20.14 -25.33
CA LEU A 122 -17.76 -19.92 -24.00
C LEU A 122 -17.29 -18.59 -23.41
N GLU A 123 -16.03 -18.19 -23.63
CA GLU A 123 -15.56 -16.86 -23.20
C GLU A 123 -16.39 -15.76 -23.87
N GLU A 124 -16.55 -15.82 -25.19
CA GLU A 124 -17.29 -14.81 -25.97
C GLU A 124 -18.77 -14.75 -25.54
N ALA A 125 -19.41 -15.90 -25.33
CA ALA A 125 -20.77 -15.96 -24.82
C ALA A 125 -20.90 -15.31 -23.43
N MET A 126 -19.92 -15.54 -22.55
CA MET A 126 -19.91 -15.01 -21.19
C MET A 126 -19.61 -13.51 -21.16
N GLU A 127 -18.75 -13.02 -22.05
CA GLU A 127 -18.52 -11.60 -22.27
C GLU A 127 -19.80 -10.92 -22.77
N ASN A 128 -20.39 -11.45 -23.84
CA ASN A 128 -21.64 -10.94 -24.43
C ASN A 128 -22.80 -10.91 -23.42
N PHE A 129 -22.88 -11.92 -22.54
CA PHE A 129 -23.90 -11.97 -21.50
C PHE A 129 -23.78 -10.83 -20.49
N ARG A 130 -22.55 -10.42 -20.15
CA ARG A 130 -22.30 -9.39 -19.14
C ARG A 130 -22.39 -7.97 -19.73
N SER A 131 -22.20 -7.82 -21.04
CA SER A 131 -22.05 -6.52 -21.69
C SER A 131 -23.26 -6.15 -22.54
N LYS A 132 -24.36 -5.71 -21.92
CA LYS A 132 -25.38 -4.95 -22.66
C LYS A 132 -24.88 -3.54 -22.92
N PRO A 133 -24.88 -3.05 -24.19
CA PRO A 133 -24.51 -1.67 -24.47
C PRO A 133 -25.39 -0.68 -23.71
N ILE A 134 -24.77 0.21 -22.94
CA ILE A 134 -25.44 1.29 -22.20
C ILE A 134 -25.19 2.59 -22.96
N PRO A 135 -26.23 3.28 -23.46
CA PRO A 135 -26.03 4.58 -24.11
C PRO A 135 -25.55 5.61 -23.07
N VAL A 136 -24.46 6.33 -23.39
CA VAL A 136 -23.89 7.37 -22.53
C VAL A 136 -23.66 8.64 -23.36
N THR A 137 -24.05 9.79 -22.81
CA THR A 137 -23.83 11.10 -23.43
C THR A 137 -22.50 11.72 -22.98
N ASP A 138 -21.91 12.58 -23.82
CA ASP A 138 -20.65 13.27 -23.47
C ASP A 138 -20.75 14.10 -22.18
N ASP A 139 -21.94 14.66 -21.87
CA ASP A 139 -22.18 15.44 -20.65
C ASP A 139 -22.13 14.59 -19.36
N GLU A 140 -22.38 13.28 -19.49
CA GLU A 140 -22.30 12.31 -18.39
C GLU A 140 -20.86 11.82 -18.16
N MET A 141 -19.98 11.98 -19.16
CA MET A 141 -18.57 11.56 -19.09
C MET A 141 -17.69 12.68 -18.53
N LYS A 142 -17.28 12.55 -17.26
CA LYS A 142 -16.27 13.44 -16.67
C LYS A 142 -14.95 12.69 -16.51
N GLN A 143 -13.94 13.07 -17.30
CA GLN A 143 -12.61 12.49 -17.16
C GLN A 143 -12.09 12.75 -15.74
N VAL A 144 -11.76 11.68 -15.03
CA VAL A 144 -11.11 11.71 -13.73
C VAL A 144 -9.72 11.11 -13.91
N GLY A 145 -8.72 11.66 -13.23
CA GLY A 145 -7.34 11.21 -13.41
C GLY A 145 -7.15 9.72 -13.10
N GLY A 146 -6.05 9.17 -13.59
CA GLY A 146 -5.56 7.83 -13.33
C GLY A 146 -4.13 7.74 -13.85
N ASN A 147 -3.23 7.08 -13.13
CA ASN A 147 -1.82 7.01 -13.52
C ASN A 147 -1.59 6.07 -14.71
N LEU A 148 -2.37 4.99 -14.81
CA LEU A 148 -2.17 3.91 -15.77
C LEU A 148 -3.32 3.72 -16.77
N SER A 149 -4.50 4.28 -16.48
CA SER A 149 -5.67 4.14 -17.34
C SER A 149 -6.52 5.40 -17.38
N SER A 150 -7.16 5.66 -18.52
CA SER A 150 -8.13 6.75 -18.64
C SER A 150 -9.37 6.40 -17.85
N ARG A 151 -9.62 7.11 -16.75
CA ARG A 151 -10.78 6.89 -15.87
C ARG A 151 -11.86 7.94 -16.18
N THR A 152 -13.10 7.51 -16.33
CA THR A 152 -14.25 8.41 -16.57
C THR A 152 -15.29 8.22 -15.48
N LYS A 153 -15.61 9.27 -14.73
CA LYS A 153 -16.73 9.22 -13.79
C LYS A 153 -18.04 9.15 -14.57
N LEU A 154 -18.89 8.18 -14.23
CA LEU A 154 -20.23 7.98 -14.79
C LEU A 154 -21.25 7.77 -13.68
N THR A 155 -22.52 8.07 -13.99
CA THR A 155 -23.68 7.66 -13.21
C THR A 155 -24.55 6.77 -14.09
N LEU A 156 -24.70 5.50 -13.73
CA LEU A 156 -25.43 4.51 -14.53
C LEU A 156 -26.65 4.00 -13.77
N ASN A 157 -27.65 3.53 -14.50
CA ASN A 157 -28.83 2.90 -13.90
C ASN A 157 -28.69 1.38 -13.95
N PHE A 158 -28.61 0.75 -12.78
CA PHE A 158 -28.61 -0.70 -12.63
C PHE A 158 -29.83 -1.10 -11.80
N ASP A 159 -30.68 -1.95 -12.37
CA ASP A 159 -31.88 -2.49 -11.70
C ASP A 159 -32.83 -1.42 -11.12
N GLY A 160 -32.86 -0.24 -11.75
CA GLY A 160 -33.69 0.90 -11.33
C GLY A 160 -32.98 1.86 -10.38
N GLU A 161 -31.78 1.52 -9.89
CA GLU A 161 -30.97 2.36 -9.01
C GLU A 161 -29.90 3.12 -9.78
N LYS A 162 -29.77 4.41 -9.50
CA LYS A 162 -28.66 5.22 -10.02
C LYS A 162 -27.43 4.98 -9.17
N VAL A 163 -26.36 4.54 -9.81
CA VAL A 163 -25.10 4.20 -9.18
C VAL A 163 -23.99 5.06 -9.78
N ASP A 164 -23.26 5.73 -8.91
CA ASP A 164 -22.09 6.52 -9.26
C ASP A 164 -20.83 5.66 -9.23
N GLY A 165 -19.97 5.84 -10.22
CA GLY A 165 -18.71 5.11 -10.29
C GLY A 165 -17.74 5.65 -11.34
N VAL A 166 -16.74 4.84 -11.65
CA VAL A 166 -15.68 5.11 -12.59
C VAL A 166 -15.68 4.01 -13.65
N PHE A 167 -15.77 4.42 -14.91
CA PHE A 167 -15.56 3.58 -16.07
C PHE A 167 -14.11 3.68 -16.54
N THR A 168 -13.47 2.53 -16.69
CA THR A 168 -12.13 2.38 -17.25
C THR A 168 -12.25 1.54 -18.52
N PRO A 169 -11.96 2.11 -19.72
CA PRO A 169 -11.92 1.34 -20.95
C PRO A 169 -10.98 0.15 -20.83
N THR A 170 -11.31 -0.95 -21.50
CA THR A 170 -10.46 -2.13 -21.52
C THR A 170 -9.07 -1.79 -22.05
N SER A 171 -8.05 -2.05 -21.23
CA SER A 171 -6.64 -1.99 -21.63
C SER A 171 -6.00 -3.38 -21.57
N ASN A 172 -5.02 -3.57 -22.46
CA ASN A 172 -4.14 -4.72 -22.48
C ASN A 172 -2.75 -4.28 -22.03
N TYR A 173 -2.04 -5.15 -21.35
CA TYR A 173 -0.67 -4.93 -20.93
C TYR A 173 0.26 -4.97 -22.13
N THR A 174 0.74 -3.81 -22.59
CA THR A 174 1.60 -3.69 -23.79
C THR A 174 2.90 -2.93 -23.49
N PRO A 175 3.74 -3.43 -22.56
CA PRO A 175 4.90 -2.69 -22.06
C PRO A 175 5.85 -2.28 -23.19
N ASN A 176 6.14 -3.19 -24.13
CA ASN A 176 7.05 -2.89 -25.24
C ASN A 176 6.52 -1.72 -26.08
N GLN A 177 5.24 -1.75 -26.44
CA GLN A 177 4.62 -0.70 -27.24
C GLN A 177 4.57 0.63 -26.50
N ASP A 178 4.25 0.62 -25.20
CA ASP A 178 4.16 1.83 -24.38
C ASP A 178 5.53 2.50 -24.24
N TYR A 179 6.59 1.72 -24.03
CA TYR A 179 7.96 2.23 -24.00
C TYR A 179 8.39 2.77 -25.36
N SER A 180 8.13 2.02 -26.46
CA SER A 180 8.40 2.50 -27.81
C SER A 180 7.69 3.83 -28.10
N ASN A 181 6.45 3.99 -27.64
CA ASN A 181 5.68 5.22 -27.81
C ASN A 181 6.31 6.40 -27.07
N VAL A 182 6.77 6.19 -25.83
CA VAL A 182 7.47 7.22 -25.05
C VAL A 182 8.80 7.59 -25.70
N ILE A 183 9.59 6.59 -26.12
CA ILE A 183 10.88 6.81 -26.80
C ILE A 183 10.68 7.63 -28.09
N GLU A 184 9.70 7.28 -28.92
CA GLU A 184 9.45 7.99 -30.17
C GLU A 184 8.87 9.41 -29.94
N ASP A 185 8.07 9.61 -28.88
CA ASP A 185 7.62 10.94 -28.46
C ASP A 185 8.81 11.83 -28.05
N ILE A 186 9.75 11.31 -27.26
CA ILE A 186 10.98 12.03 -26.91
C ILE A 186 11.85 12.29 -28.15
N ALA A 187 12.06 11.29 -29.00
CA ALA A 187 12.84 11.45 -30.23
C ALA A 187 12.28 12.53 -31.17
N LYS A 188 10.94 12.64 -31.26
CA LYS A 188 10.26 13.70 -32.04
C LYS A 188 10.44 15.09 -31.44
N ARG A 189 10.41 15.21 -30.11
CA ARG A 189 10.59 16.50 -29.41
C ARG A 189 12.04 16.98 -29.41
N TYR A 190 12.99 16.05 -29.44
CA TYR A 190 14.42 16.32 -29.45
C TYR A 190 15.12 15.74 -30.69
N PRO A 191 14.88 16.30 -31.90
CA PRO A 191 15.39 15.72 -33.15
C PRO A 191 16.91 15.55 -33.21
N LYS A 192 17.66 16.41 -32.51
CA LYS A 192 19.13 16.34 -32.41
C LYS A 192 19.61 15.02 -31.79
N TYR A 193 18.83 14.45 -30.88
CA TYR A 193 19.15 13.24 -30.11
C TYR A 193 18.30 12.03 -30.53
N ALA A 194 17.51 12.17 -31.60
CA ALA A 194 16.52 11.16 -31.99
C ALA A 194 17.14 9.78 -32.25
N ASP A 195 18.33 9.74 -32.87
CA ASP A 195 19.03 8.48 -33.15
C ASP A 195 19.44 7.75 -31.86
N TYR A 196 19.87 8.49 -30.83
CA TYR A 196 20.17 7.92 -29.53
C TYR A 196 18.91 7.37 -28.85
N PHE A 197 17.83 8.16 -28.81
CA PHE A 197 16.62 7.68 -28.16
C PHE A 197 16.04 6.47 -28.89
N ARG A 198 16.03 6.46 -30.22
CA ARG A 198 15.58 5.29 -31.00
C ARG A 198 16.47 4.07 -30.84
N SER A 199 17.78 4.25 -30.61
CA SER A 199 18.67 3.12 -30.33
C SER A 199 18.35 2.45 -28.98
N LEU A 200 17.63 3.13 -28.07
CA LEU A 200 17.11 2.51 -26.84
C LEU A 200 15.90 1.60 -27.09
N ASN A 201 15.28 1.63 -28.29
CA ASN A 201 14.09 0.85 -28.61
C ASN A 201 14.42 -0.60 -29.02
N ASN A 202 15.19 -1.28 -28.17
CA ASN A 202 15.54 -2.69 -28.29
C ASN A 202 15.61 -3.32 -26.88
N PRO A 203 15.65 -4.66 -26.73
CA PRO A 203 15.65 -5.28 -25.41
C PRO A 203 16.81 -4.84 -24.48
N ALA A 204 18.01 -4.59 -25.03
CA ALA A 204 19.16 -4.12 -24.25
C ALA A 204 19.00 -2.66 -23.81
N GLY A 205 18.53 -1.79 -24.70
CA GLY A 205 18.22 -0.39 -24.41
C GLY A 205 17.07 -0.23 -23.43
N PHE A 206 16.09 -1.12 -23.50
CA PHE A 206 15.04 -1.22 -22.50
C PHE A 206 15.60 -1.59 -21.13
N GLU A 207 16.36 -2.69 -21.02
CA GLU A 207 16.94 -3.13 -19.75
C GLU A 207 17.90 -2.10 -19.14
N ALA A 208 18.71 -1.45 -19.98
CA ALA A 208 19.54 -0.31 -19.61
C ALA A 208 18.71 0.83 -18.98
N THR A 209 17.63 1.23 -19.64
CA THR A 209 16.73 2.29 -19.16
C THR A 209 16.00 1.89 -17.88
N MET A 210 15.78 0.60 -17.68
CA MET A 210 15.14 0.06 -16.48
C MET A 210 16.05 0.06 -15.26
N ARG A 211 17.31 -0.31 -15.44
CA ARG A 211 18.33 -0.20 -14.38
C ARG A 211 18.49 1.22 -13.88
N ILE A 212 18.30 2.21 -14.75
CA ILE A 212 18.29 3.64 -14.39
C ILE A 212 17.15 3.97 -13.44
N LEU A 213 15.95 3.49 -13.77
CA LEU A 213 14.76 3.75 -12.97
C LEU A 213 14.82 3.07 -11.60
N LEU A 214 15.64 2.03 -11.46
CA LEU A 214 15.85 1.30 -10.20
C LEU A 214 16.98 1.89 -9.34
N GLY A 215 17.86 2.72 -9.89
CA GLY A 215 18.94 3.34 -9.11
C GLY A 215 18.48 4.56 -8.32
N ASP A 216 19.14 4.84 -7.20
CA ASP A 216 18.93 6.03 -6.34
C ASP A 216 19.31 7.38 -7.03
N PHE A 217 19.43 7.39 -8.35
CA PHE A 217 19.94 8.50 -9.16
C PHE A 217 18.92 9.61 -9.42
N ILE A 218 17.68 9.45 -8.93
CA ILE A 218 16.58 10.39 -9.14
C ILE A 218 16.39 11.21 -7.86
N GLU A 219 17.06 12.37 -7.77
CA GLU A 219 16.74 13.37 -6.76
C GLU A 219 15.66 14.33 -7.29
N ASN A 220 14.49 14.33 -6.64
CA ASN A 220 13.36 15.23 -6.97
C ASN A 220 12.86 15.12 -8.43
N GLY A 221 12.94 13.93 -9.01
CA GLY A 221 12.51 13.66 -10.38
C GLY A 221 13.46 14.19 -11.45
N ASN A 222 14.59 14.82 -11.12
CA ASN A 222 15.54 15.31 -12.13
C ASN A 222 16.79 14.44 -12.15
N PHE A 223 17.24 14.12 -13.36
CA PHE A 223 18.49 13.42 -13.57
C PHE A 223 19.64 14.44 -13.50
N SER A 224 20.57 14.26 -12.56
CA SER A 224 21.74 15.13 -12.47
C SER A 224 22.78 14.75 -13.54
N GLN A 225 23.71 15.65 -13.84
CA GLN A 225 24.84 15.31 -14.70
C GLN A 225 25.70 14.21 -14.06
N GLU A 226 25.86 14.23 -12.73
CA GLU A 226 26.58 13.21 -11.95
C GLU A 226 25.94 11.81 -12.07
N ALA A 227 24.61 11.74 -12.17
CA ALA A 227 23.91 10.50 -12.45
C ALA A 227 24.20 9.96 -13.86
N LEU A 228 24.30 10.85 -14.87
CA LEU A 228 24.71 10.44 -16.23
C LEU A 228 26.18 10.02 -16.28
N ASP A 229 27.05 10.70 -15.53
CA ASP A 229 28.47 10.37 -15.42
C ASP A 229 28.62 8.96 -14.81
N THR A 230 27.90 8.68 -13.72
CA THR A 230 27.85 7.34 -13.09
C THR A 230 27.33 6.27 -14.06
N PHE A 231 26.35 6.63 -14.90
CA PHE A 231 25.79 5.72 -15.90
C PHE A 231 26.83 5.28 -16.95
N LEU A 232 27.65 6.23 -17.39
CA LEU A 232 28.81 5.98 -18.25
C LEU A 232 29.83 5.06 -17.57
N GLU A 233 30.15 5.34 -16.32
CA GLU A 233 31.14 4.57 -15.56
C GLU A 233 30.71 3.12 -15.31
N GLN A 234 29.40 2.87 -15.15
CA GLN A 234 28.87 1.54 -14.89
C GLN A 234 28.51 0.74 -16.17
N ASN A 235 28.83 1.25 -17.37
CA ASN A 235 28.57 0.61 -18.66
C ASN A 235 27.11 0.16 -18.85
N TYR A 236 26.16 0.96 -18.38
CA TYR A 236 24.74 0.62 -18.53
C TYR A 236 24.15 1.04 -19.87
N VAL A 237 24.84 1.87 -20.66
CA VAL A 237 24.41 2.20 -22.03
C VAL A 237 24.67 0.97 -22.92
N PRO A 238 23.70 0.52 -23.75
CA PRO A 238 23.96 -0.53 -24.74
C PRO A 238 25.13 -0.15 -25.66
N ASP A 239 25.95 -1.12 -26.06
CA ASP A 239 27.15 -0.90 -26.89
C ASP A 239 26.84 -0.09 -28.17
N ASP A 240 25.72 -0.42 -28.80
CA ASP A 240 25.16 0.20 -30.00
C ASP A 240 24.60 1.62 -29.77
N SER A 241 24.40 2.03 -28.52
CA SER A 241 24.00 3.39 -28.11
C SER A 241 25.16 4.19 -27.50
N MET A 242 26.28 3.54 -27.12
CA MET A 242 27.37 4.16 -26.35
C MET A 242 28.06 5.30 -27.10
N GLU A 243 28.35 5.13 -28.39
CA GLU A 243 28.98 6.20 -29.20
C GLU A 243 28.08 7.45 -29.25
N LEU A 244 26.77 7.27 -29.43
CA LEU A 244 25.80 8.35 -29.44
C LEU A 244 25.65 9.00 -28.06
N PHE A 245 25.65 8.20 -26.99
CA PHE A 245 25.62 8.71 -25.63
C PHE A 245 26.84 9.58 -25.36
N GLN A 246 28.05 9.06 -25.56
CA GLN A 246 29.31 9.81 -25.36
C GLN A 246 29.38 11.09 -26.18
N LYS A 247 28.82 11.07 -27.39
CA LYS A 247 28.76 12.25 -28.27
C LYS A 247 27.90 13.38 -27.70
N TYR A 248 26.77 13.07 -27.07
CA TYR A 248 25.81 14.06 -26.56
C TYR A 248 25.91 14.30 -25.06
N HIS A 249 26.59 13.41 -24.35
CA HIS A 249 26.83 13.50 -22.92
C HIS A 249 27.53 14.81 -22.53
N GLY A 250 27.01 15.48 -21.50
CA GLY A 250 27.48 16.79 -21.04
C GLY A 250 26.80 17.99 -21.71
N GLU A 251 25.95 17.77 -22.72
CA GLU A 251 25.09 18.82 -23.26
C GLU A 251 23.83 19.01 -22.38
N SER A 252 23.54 20.25 -21.96
CA SER A 252 22.41 20.54 -21.06
C SER A 252 21.06 20.12 -21.63
N ASP A 253 20.86 20.27 -22.94
CA ASP A 253 19.61 19.92 -23.62
C ASP A 253 19.43 18.39 -23.70
N PHE A 254 20.52 17.63 -23.76
CA PHE A 254 20.50 16.17 -23.71
C PHE A 254 20.09 15.69 -22.31
N THR A 255 20.69 16.25 -21.25
CA THR A 255 20.32 15.96 -19.86
C THR A 255 18.85 16.26 -19.56
N ALA A 256 18.32 17.37 -20.13
CA ALA A 256 16.90 17.70 -20.02
C ALA A 256 16.00 16.71 -20.77
N ALA A 257 16.36 16.32 -22.00
CA ALA A 257 15.62 15.33 -22.77
C ALA A 257 15.61 13.96 -22.08
N TYR A 258 16.75 13.56 -21.52
CA TYR A 258 16.90 12.31 -20.77
C TYR A 258 16.07 12.31 -19.48
N SER A 259 16.07 13.43 -18.75
CA SER A 259 15.22 13.60 -17.58
C SER A 259 13.73 13.48 -17.93
N GLU A 260 13.30 14.02 -19.08
CA GLU A 260 11.91 13.87 -19.55
C GLU A 260 11.59 12.41 -19.92
N LEU A 261 12.52 11.70 -20.57
CA LEU A 261 12.38 10.28 -20.88
C LEU A 261 12.15 9.46 -19.59
N VAL A 262 13.05 9.62 -18.61
CA VAL A 262 12.98 8.91 -17.32
C VAL A 262 11.64 9.18 -16.62
N LYS A 263 11.22 10.46 -16.53
CA LYS A 263 9.91 10.84 -15.95
C LYS A 263 8.71 10.18 -16.64
N LYS A 264 8.77 9.98 -17.96
CA LYS A 264 7.68 9.35 -18.72
C LYS A 264 7.71 7.83 -18.64
N LEU A 265 8.88 7.22 -18.49
CA LEU A 265 9.04 5.77 -18.38
C LEU A 265 8.82 5.26 -16.96
N GLU A 266 9.00 6.08 -15.94
CA GLU A 266 8.83 5.68 -14.54
C GLU A 266 7.45 5.07 -14.23
N PRO A 267 6.30 5.66 -14.64
CA PRO A 267 5.00 5.01 -14.41
C PRO A 267 4.88 3.67 -15.13
N LEU A 268 5.53 3.53 -16.30
CA LEU A 268 5.54 2.28 -17.06
C LEU A 268 6.41 1.21 -16.39
N ASN A 269 7.50 1.62 -15.71
CA ASN A 269 8.31 0.71 -14.90
C ASN A 269 7.52 0.17 -13.70
N VAL A 270 6.83 1.04 -12.96
CA VAL A 270 5.97 0.59 -11.85
C VAL A 270 4.90 -0.37 -12.37
N SER A 271 4.26 -0.03 -13.50
CA SER A 271 3.31 -0.92 -14.17
C SER A 271 3.96 -2.25 -14.57
N ARG A 272 5.19 -2.25 -15.08
CA ARG A 272 5.93 -3.47 -15.40
C ARG A 272 6.26 -4.31 -14.18
N PHE A 273 6.76 -3.70 -13.10
CA PHE A 273 7.10 -4.43 -11.89
C PHE A 273 5.88 -5.17 -11.33
N ILE A 274 4.73 -4.50 -11.32
CA ILE A 274 3.47 -5.12 -10.91
C ILE A 274 3.06 -6.19 -11.94
N ASN A 275 2.88 -5.81 -13.21
CA ASN A 275 2.26 -6.69 -14.20
C ASN A 275 3.17 -7.83 -14.67
N THR A 276 4.45 -7.57 -14.97
CA THR A 276 5.40 -8.61 -15.38
C THR A 276 6.00 -9.32 -14.17
N ASP A 277 6.65 -8.59 -13.27
CA ASP A 277 7.50 -9.24 -12.26
C ASP A 277 6.66 -9.86 -11.14
N THR A 278 5.48 -9.29 -10.85
CA THR A 278 4.59 -9.79 -9.80
C THR A 278 3.47 -10.68 -10.35
N LEU A 279 2.71 -10.20 -11.34
CA LEU A 279 1.54 -10.92 -11.87
C LEU A 279 1.88 -11.88 -13.02
N GLN A 280 3.07 -11.76 -13.62
CA GLN A 280 3.52 -12.55 -14.76
C GLN A 280 2.59 -12.43 -15.99
N LEU A 281 2.08 -11.23 -16.23
CA LEU A 281 1.30 -10.90 -17.41
C LEU A 281 2.19 -10.92 -18.65
N ALA A 282 1.69 -11.56 -19.70
CA ALA A 282 2.31 -11.49 -21.02
C ALA A 282 1.83 -10.24 -21.77
N ASP A 283 2.57 -9.86 -22.81
CA ASP A 283 2.15 -8.82 -23.75
C ASP A 283 0.77 -9.17 -24.34
N GLY A 284 -0.17 -8.24 -24.25
CA GLY A 284 -1.56 -8.41 -24.67
C GLY A 284 -2.54 -8.90 -23.59
N ASP A 285 -2.07 -9.28 -22.39
CA ASP A 285 -2.95 -9.76 -21.31
C ASP A 285 -3.83 -8.62 -20.75
N ASN A 286 -5.04 -8.96 -20.32
CA ASN A 286 -5.98 -7.97 -19.80
C ASN A 286 -5.65 -7.55 -18.35
N ILE A 287 -5.69 -6.24 -18.09
CA ILE A 287 -5.46 -5.67 -16.76
C ILE A 287 -6.80 -5.36 -16.07
N ASP A 288 -7.63 -4.51 -16.67
CA ASP A 288 -8.77 -3.89 -15.97
C ASP A 288 -9.92 -4.85 -15.63
N LYS A 289 -10.10 -5.95 -16.38
CA LYS A 289 -11.20 -6.91 -16.14
C LYS A 289 -10.97 -7.72 -14.85
N ARG A 290 -9.76 -7.73 -14.29
CA ARG A 290 -9.43 -8.36 -12.99
C ARG A 290 -10.22 -7.75 -11.83
N ASN A 291 -10.50 -6.44 -11.88
CA ASN A 291 -11.41 -5.78 -10.94
C ASN A 291 -12.79 -6.43 -10.90
N SER A 292 -13.35 -6.69 -12.08
CA SER A 292 -14.66 -7.33 -12.22
C SER A 292 -14.62 -8.81 -11.84
N ALA A 293 -13.53 -9.51 -12.18
CA ALA A 293 -13.32 -10.91 -11.78
C ALA A 293 -13.33 -11.08 -10.26
N MET A 294 -12.62 -10.21 -9.53
CA MET A 294 -12.59 -10.24 -8.07
C MET A 294 -13.97 -9.94 -7.47
N SER A 295 -14.73 -9.00 -8.04
CA SER A 295 -16.12 -8.74 -7.65
C SER A 295 -17.02 -9.96 -7.89
N GLY A 296 -16.76 -10.74 -8.96
CA GLY A 296 -17.45 -12.01 -9.21
C GLY A 296 -17.22 -13.04 -8.09
N ILE A 297 -15.98 -13.16 -7.59
CA ILE A 297 -15.66 -14.04 -6.46
C ILE A 297 -16.27 -13.52 -5.15
N ALA A 298 -16.23 -12.21 -4.91
CA ALA A 298 -16.89 -11.60 -3.76
C ALA A 298 -18.40 -11.91 -3.75
N HIS A 299 -19.06 -11.80 -4.90
CA HIS A 299 -20.46 -12.15 -5.05
C HIS A 299 -20.71 -13.65 -4.79
N LEU A 300 -19.85 -14.53 -5.31
CA LEU A 300 -19.95 -15.98 -5.11
C LEU A 300 -19.82 -16.39 -3.62
N LEU A 301 -19.08 -15.60 -2.83
CA LEU A 301 -18.91 -15.80 -1.39
C LEU A 301 -19.92 -15.02 -0.53
N GLU A 302 -20.85 -14.28 -1.15
CA GLU A 302 -21.79 -13.38 -0.46
C GLU A 302 -21.08 -12.28 0.37
N LYS A 303 -19.99 -11.73 -0.17
CA LYS A 303 -19.17 -10.66 0.43
C LYS A 303 -19.06 -9.44 -0.49
N ASP A 304 -20.15 -9.10 -1.19
CA ASP A 304 -20.25 -7.94 -2.09
C ASP A 304 -19.89 -6.60 -1.41
N ASP A 305 -20.01 -6.51 -0.09
CA ASP A 305 -19.69 -5.31 0.70
C ASP A 305 -18.19 -5.12 0.96
N SER A 306 -17.38 -6.16 0.75
CA SER A 306 -15.94 -6.14 1.01
C SER A 306 -15.14 -5.45 -0.11
N LEU A 307 -15.72 -5.26 -1.30
CA LEU A 307 -15.08 -4.60 -2.44
C LEU A 307 -15.99 -3.55 -3.05
N ALA A 308 -15.43 -2.48 -3.61
CA ALA A 308 -16.18 -1.62 -4.50
C ALA A 308 -16.57 -2.43 -5.73
N LYS A 309 -17.88 -2.60 -5.93
CA LYS A 309 -18.40 -3.51 -6.95
C LYS A 309 -17.94 -3.05 -8.33
N ALA A 310 -17.26 -3.95 -9.04
CA ALA A 310 -16.85 -3.76 -10.41
C ALA A 310 -17.57 -4.75 -11.33
N ARG A 311 -17.91 -4.28 -12.52
CA ARG A 311 -18.59 -5.08 -13.54
C ARG A 311 -18.12 -4.67 -14.94
N PRO A 312 -18.00 -5.62 -15.88
CA PRO A 312 -17.70 -5.27 -17.24
C PRO A 312 -18.95 -4.66 -17.85
N ILE A 313 -18.79 -3.57 -18.59
CA ILE A 313 -19.88 -2.93 -19.33
C ILE A 313 -19.37 -2.53 -20.72
N THR A 314 -20.31 -2.41 -21.65
CA THR A 314 -20.06 -1.74 -22.92
C THR A 314 -20.85 -0.44 -22.91
N ILE A 315 -20.20 0.68 -23.18
CA ILE A 315 -20.89 1.95 -23.40
C ILE A 315 -21.05 2.22 -24.89
N GLU A 316 -22.21 2.73 -25.29
CA GLU A 316 -22.46 3.24 -26.63
C GLU A 316 -22.30 4.76 -26.60
N ARG A 317 -21.33 5.28 -27.36
CA ARG A 317 -21.03 6.71 -27.48
C ARG A 317 -21.15 7.18 -28.92
N GLU A 318 -21.70 8.38 -29.14
CA GLU A 318 -21.68 9.00 -30.46
C GLU A 318 -20.43 9.89 -30.62
N ILE A 319 -19.51 9.50 -31.50
CA ILE A 319 -18.30 10.27 -31.82
C ILE A 319 -18.38 10.66 -33.30
N ASN A 320 -18.41 11.95 -33.60
CA ASN A 320 -18.50 12.48 -34.97
C ASN A 320 -19.69 11.92 -35.77
N GLY A 321 -20.85 11.73 -35.12
CA GLY A 321 -22.05 11.18 -35.75
C GLY A 321 -22.03 9.65 -35.96
N GLN A 322 -21.01 8.96 -35.45
CA GLN A 322 -20.90 7.50 -35.50
C GLN A 322 -21.06 6.91 -34.09
N LYS A 323 -21.90 5.87 -33.98
CA LYS A 323 -22.00 5.07 -32.76
C LYS A 323 -20.75 4.21 -32.63
N VAL A 324 -20.05 4.38 -31.53
CA VAL A 324 -18.86 3.63 -31.14
C VAL A 324 -19.18 2.88 -29.85
N LEU A 325 -18.94 1.57 -29.86
CA LEU A 325 -19.01 0.73 -28.67
C LEU A 325 -17.64 0.72 -28.00
N ILE A 326 -17.60 1.03 -26.71
CA ILE A 326 -16.38 1.02 -25.92
C ILE A 326 -16.57 0.05 -24.77
N GLU A 327 -15.79 -1.02 -24.76
CA GLU A 327 -15.76 -1.98 -23.67
C GLU A 327 -14.89 -1.49 -22.53
N GLY A 328 -15.25 -1.87 -21.30
CA GLY A 328 -14.47 -1.54 -20.12
C GLY A 328 -15.04 -2.10 -18.82
N THR A 329 -14.44 -1.68 -17.72
CA THR A 329 -14.89 -2.00 -16.36
C THR A 329 -15.53 -0.75 -15.74
N PHE A 330 -16.74 -0.88 -15.21
CA PHE A 330 -17.35 0.13 -14.34
C PHE A 330 -17.23 -0.32 -12.89
N MET A 331 -16.55 0.48 -12.07
CA MET A 331 -16.37 0.29 -10.64
C MET A 331 -17.15 1.35 -9.87
N GLU A 332 -17.99 0.94 -8.95
CA GLU A 332 -18.71 1.85 -8.06
C GLU A 332 -17.75 2.64 -7.17
N PHE A 333 -18.16 3.81 -6.68
CA PHE A 333 -17.38 4.46 -5.63
C PHE A 333 -17.40 3.61 -4.36
N ALA A 334 -16.20 3.37 -3.81
CA ALA A 334 -16.09 2.77 -2.50
C ALA A 334 -16.77 3.64 -1.44
N LYS A 335 -17.44 2.97 -0.51
CA LYS A 335 -18.05 3.55 0.68
C LYS A 335 -16.96 3.71 1.73
N GLY A 336 -16.88 4.90 2.30
CA GLY A 336 -16.05 5.18 3.47
C GLY A 336 -15.07 6.31 3.24
N LYS A 337 -14.06 6.36 4.11
CA LYS A 337 -13.00 7.35 4.10
C LYS A 337 -11.76 6.76 3.47
N ASP A 338 -11.20 7.49 2.50
CA ASP A 338 -9.90 7.22 1.90
C ASP A 338 -8.81 7.90 2.74
N PRO A 339 -7.87 7.15 3.35
CA PRO A 339 -6.82 7.72 4.17
C PRO A 339 -5.88 8.67 3.40
N ASP A 340 -5.69 8.45 2.09
CA ASP A 340 -4.79 9.26 1.25
C ASP A 340 -5.43 10.63 0.91
N ASN A 341 -6.75 10.71 0.96
CA ASN A 341 -7.55 11.88 0.59
C ASN A 341 -8.31 12.54 1.75
N LEU A 342 -7.91 12.30 3.01
CA LEU A 342 -8.50 12.96 4.18
C LEU A 342 -8.22 14.47 4.23
N ALA A 343 -9.26 15.25 4.51
CA ALA A 343 -9.11 16.66 4.87
C ALA A 343 -8.23 16.83 6.12
N ILE A 344 -7.59 18.00 6.27
CA ILE A 344 -6.72 18.30 7.43
C ILE A 344 -7.47 18.16 8.75
N LYS A 345 -8.77 18.52 8.78
CA LYS A 345 -9.64 18.45 9.95
C LYS A 345 -10.55 17.23 9.94
N ASP A 346 -10.23 16.19 9.17
CA ASP A 346 -11.04 14.98 9.17
C ASP A 346 -10.88 14.24 10.51
N GLU A 347 -11.99 13.87 11.13
CA GLU A 347 -12.04 13.23 12.44
C GLU A 347 -11.27 11.91 12.48
N MET A 348 -11.11 11.22 11.33
CA MET A 348 -10.31 9.99 11.23
C MET A 348 -8.86 10.20 11.68
N ARG A 349 -8.33 11.43 11.58
CA ARG A 349 -6.98 11.81 12.05
C ARG A 349 -6.87 11.89 13.58
N GLU A 350 -7.99 11.97 14.28
CA GLU A 350 -8.05 12.03 15.75
C GLU A 350 -8.41 10.67 16.36
N MET A 351 -8.75 9.69 15.53
CA MET A 351 -9.12 8.34 15.97
C MET A 351 -7.89 7.55 16.45
N SER A 352 -8.09 6.74 17.47
CA SER A 352 -7.09 5.82 18.00
C SER A 352 -7.41 4.37 17.60
N ILE A 353 -6.54 3.42 17.93
CA ILE A 353 -6.73 2.00 17.57
C ILE A 353 -8.07 1.44 18.09
N GLU A 354 -8.57 1.93 19.22
CA GLU A 354 -9.86 1.54 19.79
C GLU A 354 -11.03 1.88 18.85
N ASN A 355 -10.90 2.87 17.97
CA ASN A 355 -11.91 3.16 16.95
C ASN A 355 -11.95 2.09 15.85
N TYR A 356 -10.83 1.43 15.57
CA TYR A 356 -10.69 0.39 14.55
C TYR A 356 -10.88 -1.03 15.11
N ASP A 357 -10.57 -1.23 16.40
CA ASP A 357 -10.77 -2.48 17.12
C ASP A 357 -12.25 -2.67 17.50
N THR A 358 -13.03 -3.09 16.52
CA THR A 358 -14.47 -3.37 16.66
C THR A 358 -14.79 -4.75 16.10
N PRO A 359 -15.85 -5.42 16.58
CA PRO A 359 -16.24 -6.72 16.04
C PRO A 359 -16.45 -6.71 14.53
N THR A 360 -17.24 -5.74 14.05
CA THR A 360 -17.60 -5.59 12.64
C THR A 360 -16.41 -5.16 11.78
N GLY A 361 -15.55 -4.27 12.29
CA GLY A 361 -14.30 -3.90 11.64
C GLY A 361 -13.39 -5.10 11.45
N LYS A 362 -13.17 -5.89 12.51
CA LYS A 362 -12.34 -7.11 12.45
C LYS A 362 -12.90 -8.15 11.50
N GLN A 363 -14.21 -8.38 11.54
CA GLN A 363 -14.91 -9.29 10.62
C GLN A 363 -14.75 -8.86 9.16
N SER A 364 -14.94 -7.57 8.86
CA SER A 364 -14.83 -7.03 7.51
C SER A 364 -13.38 -7.08 6.97
N MET A 365 -12.38 -6.76 7.80
CA MET A 365 -10.98 -6.94 7.43
C MET A 365 -10.64 -8.42 7.17
N ALA A 366 -11.18 -9.34 7.98
CA ALA A 366 -11.00 -10.78 7.77
C ALA A 366 -11.61 -11.24 6.44
N ASN A 367 -12.81 -10.76 6.08
CA ASN A 367 -13.44 -11.12 4.83
C ASN A 367 -12.66 -10.59 3.61
N LEU A 368 -12.15 -9.36 3.68
CA LEU A 368 -11.35 -8.77 2.60
C LEU A 368 -10.04 -9.55 2.36
N GLN A 369 -9.30 -9.93 3.41
CA GLN A 369 -8.08 -10.73 3.24
C GLN A 369 -8.35 -12.14 2.67
N ILE A 370 -9.51 -12.75 2.98
CA ILE A 370 -9.91 -14.04 2.38
C ILE A 370 -10.11 -13.87 0.88
N LEU A 371 -10.77 -12.79 0.46
CA LEU A 371 -10.93 -12.48 -0.96
C LEU A 371 -9.59 -12.20 -1.64
N ASP A 372 -8.73 -11.40 -1.00
CA ASP A 372 -7.38 -11.12 -1.51
C ASP A 372 -6.56 -12.42 -1.65
N TYR A 373 -6.68 -13.37 -0.74
CA TYR A 373 -5.98 -14.66 -0.85
C TYR A 373 -6.54 -15.55 -1.98
N ILE A 374 -7.85 -15.72 -2.08
CA ILE A 374 -8.50 -16.52 -3.14
C ILE A 374 -8.26 -15.90 -4.52
N CYS A 375 -8.23 -14.57 -4.62
CA CYS A 375 -8.06 -13.89 -5.90
C CYS A 375 -6.59 -13.63 -6.21
N GLY A 376 -5.70 -13.56 -5.22
CA GLY A 376 -4.27 -13.41 -5.45
C GLY A 376 -3.92 -11.94 -5.52
N ASN A 377 -4.59 -11.10 -4.72
CA ASN A 377 -4.35 -9.68 -4.76
C ASN A 377 -3.09 -9.34 -3.96
N VAL A 378 -2.11 -8.80 -4.68
CA VAL A 378 -0.80 -8.44 -4.13
C VAL A 378 -0.66 -6.94 -3.88
N ASP A 379 -1.71 -6.13 -4.07
CA ASP A 379 -1.64 -4.67 -3.89
C ASP A 379 -2.67 -4.12 -2.88
N ARG A 380 -2.99 -4.92 -1.85
CA ARG A 380 -3.87 -4.46 -0.76
C ARG A 380 -3.14 -3.54 0.22
N HIS A 381 -2.74 -2.35 -0.20
CA HIS A 381 -2.18 -1.33 0.70
C HIS A 381 -3.27 -0.41 1.28
N GLU A 382 -2.94 0.47 2.23
CA GLU A 382 -3.91 1.33 2.94
C GLU A 382 -4.67 2.28 2.02
N GLY A 383 -4.05 2.74 0.93
CA GLY A 383 -4.71 3.58 -0.09
C GLY A 383 -5.69 2.84 -1.00
N ASN A 384 -5.71 1.50 -0.94
CA ASN A 384 -6.65 0.65 -1.68
C ASN A 384 -7.73 0.11 -0.73
N MET A 385 -7.92 0.77 0.42
CA MET A 385 -8.90 0.44 1.45
C MET A 385 -9.66 1.68 1.90
N PHE A 386 -10.99 1.58 1.93
CA PHE A 386 -11.89 2.62 2.41
C PHE A 386 -12.50 2.19 3.74
N TYR A 387 -12.52 3.12 4.70
CA TYR A 387 -12.91 2.84 6.08
C TYR A 387 -14.28 3.44 6.38
N ASN A 388 -15.25 2.59 6.69
CA ASN A 388 -16.59 3.00 7.07
C ASN A 388 -16.69 3.10 8.59
N PHE A 389 -16.95 4.31 9.10
CA PHE A 389 -17.16 4.55 10.52
C PHE A 389 -18.61 4.89 10.79
N ASP A 390 -19.14 4.39 11.91
CA ASP A 390 -20.41 4.86 12.43
C ASP A 390 -20.28 6.36 12.79
N PRO A 391 -21.17 7.23 12.30
CA PRO A 391 -21.01 8.68 12.42
C PRO A 391 -21.18 9.17 13.86
N VAL A 392 -21.77 8.39 14.77
CA VAL A 392 -22.05 8.76 16.15
C VAL A 392 -20.96 8.26 17.09
N THR A 393 -20.72 6.95 17.07
CA THR A 393 -19.76 6.24 17.94
C THR A 393 -18.33 6.35 17.43
N LYS A 394 -18.15 6.71 16.15
CA LYS A 394 -16.84 6.76 15.47
C LYS A 394 -16.12 5.42 15.46
N LYS A 395 -16.87 4.33 15.60
CA LYS A 395 -16.36 2.96 15.57
C LYS A 395 -16.37 2.47 14.12
N LEU A 396 -15.31 1.78 13.71
CA LEU A 396 -15.21 1.15 12.40
C LEU A 396 -16.32 0.11 12.28
N ILE A 397 -17.09 0.16 11.19
CA ILE A 397 -18.19 -0.76 10.90
C ILE A 397 -17.95 -1.58 9.63
N GLY A 398 -16.94 -1.23 8.83
CA GLY A 398 -16.54 -2.01 7.66
C GLY A 398 -15.34 -1.40 6.94
N VAL A 399 -14.71 -2.22 6.11
CA VAL A 399 -13.60 -1.87 5.23
C VAL A 399 -13.96 -2.37 3.83
N GLN A 400 -13.71 -1.54 2.82
CA GLN A 400 -13.97 -1.89 1.42
C GLN A 400 -12.70 -1.73 0.59
N GLY A 401 -12.34 -2.75 -0.19
CA GLY A 401 -11.20 -2.74 -1.09
C GLY A 401 -11.52 -2.14 -2.46
N ILE A 402 -10.53 -1.48 -3.06
CA ILE A 402 -10.52 -1.03 -4.47
C ILE A 402 -9.22 -1.49 -5.17
N ASP A 403 -9.06 -1.13 -6.45
CA ASP A 403 -7.85 -1.39 -7.27
C ASP A 403 -7.36 -2.83 -7.16
N ASN A 404 -8.17 -3.73 -7.73
CA ASN A 404 -7.95 -5.16 -7.75
C ASN A 404 -7.38 -5.64 -9.10
N ASP A 405 -6.82 -4.74 -9.90
CA ASP A 405 -6.13 -5.06 -11.14
C ASP A 405 -4.89 -5.94 -10.89
N SER A 406 -4.27 -5.80 -9.72
CA SER A 406 -3.15 -6.62 -9.25
C SER A 406 -3.57 -7.98 -8.66
N SER A 407 -4.61 -8.61 -9.22
CA SER A 407 -5.12 -9.93 -8.78
C SER A 407 -4.84 -11.02 -9.81
N PHE A 408 -5.01 -12.28 -9.41
CA PHE A 408 -4.98 -13.49 -10.25
C PHE A 408 -3.62 -13.81 -10.87
N PHE A 409 -2.52 -13.65 -10.12
CA PHE A 409 -1.22 -14.18 -10.55
C PHE A 409 -1.22 -15.71 -10.68
N LYS A 410 -0.33 -16.23 -11.53
CA LYS A 410 -0.31 -17.63 -12.01
C LYS A 410 0.30 -18.64 -11.04
N GLU A 411 1.27 -18.22 -10.23
CA GLU A 411 2.02 -19.15 -9.38
C GLU A 411 1.27 -19.47 -8.08
N ASP A 412 1.35 -20.73 -7.62
CA ASP A 412 0.97 -21.10 -6.25
C ASP A 412 2.16 -20.82 -5.34
N VAL A 413 2.42 -19.54 -5.08
CA VAL A 413 3.63 -19.18 -4.37
C VAL A 413 3.43 -19.17 -2.86
N ASN A 414 4.25 -19.98 -2.18
CA ASN A 414 4.68 -19.78 -0.80
C ASN A 414 5.57 -18.52 -0.70
N MET A 415 5.07 -17.38 -1.20
CA MET A 415 5.75 -16.07 -1.17
C MET A 415 5.53 -15.37 0.19
N ASP A 416 5.63 -16.12 1.29
CA ASP A 416 5.66 -15.52 2.63
C ASP A 416 6.90 -14.61 2.70
N GLY A 417 6.71 -13.31 2.47
CA GLY A 417 7.72 -12.26 2.64
C GLY A 417 8.43 -11.71 1.40
N THR A 418 8.23 -12.23 0.19
CA THR A 418 8.89 -11.69 -1.02
C THR A 418 8.09 -10.58 -1.71
N LEU A 419 6.77 -10.59 -1.55
CA LEU A 419 5.88 -9.52 -2.00
C LEU A 419 5.35 -8.80 -0.78
N ASN A 420 5.83 -7.56 -0.56
CA ASN A 420 5.60 -6.77 0.66
C ASN A 420 4.12 -6.56 1.05
N GLN A 421 3.19 -6.88 0.14
CA GLN A 421 1.76 -6.62 0.27
C GLN A 421 0.88 -7.89 0.20
N TRP A 422 1.46 -9.05 -0.16
CA TRP A 422 0.75 -10.33 -0.29
C TRP A 422 0.26 -10.87 1.05
N GLN A 423 -0.95 -11.45 1.03
CA GLN A 423 -1.59 -12.09 2.17
C GLN A 423 -1.39 -13.60 2.12
N GLY A 424 -0.18 -14.07 2.42
CA GLY A 424 0.09 -15.51 2.53
C GLY A 424 -0.86 -16.20 3.51
N LEU A 425 -1.11 -17.50 3.30
CA LEU A 425 -2.10 -18.27 4.06
C LEU A 425 -1.85 -18.21 5.58
N ASN A 426 -0.57 -18.18 5.99
CA ASN A 426 -0.14 -18.05 7.38
C ASN A 426 -0.45 -16.68 8.01
N HIS A 427 -0.72 -15.67 7.19
CA HIS A 427 -1.01 -14.31 7.64
C HIS A 427 -2.51 -14.04 7.87
N LEU A 428 -3.40 -14.92 7.36
CA LEU A 428 -4.86 -14.76 7.48
C LEU A 428 -5.35 -14.91 8.92
N ARG A 429 -4.83 -15.88 9.67
CA ARG A 429 -5.09 -16.19 11.10
C ARG A 429 -6.53 -16.55 11.48
N VAL A 430 -7.50 -15.75 11.05
CA VAL A 430 -8.92 -15.86 11.40
C VAL A 430 -9.80 -15.76 10.16
N ILE A 431 -10.94 -16.42 10.22
CA ILE A 431 -12.03 -16.32 9.25
C ILE A 431 -13.35 -16.22 10.00
N ASP A 432 -14.29 -15.46 9.45
CA ASP A 432 -15.66 -15.44 9.94
C ASP A 432 -16.37 -16.78 9.67
N GLU A 433 -17.21 -17.24 10.61
CA GLU A 433 -17.93 -18.51 10.48
C GLU A 433 -18.77 -18.60 9.20
N GLU A 434 -19.54 -17.56 8.86
CA GLU A 434 -20.37 -17.54 7.66
C GLU A 434 -19.49 -17.63 6.40
N THR A 435 -18.38 -16.88 6.37
CA THR A 435 -17.40 -16.93 5.27
C THR A 435 -16.71 -18.29 5.16
N ALA A 436 -16.39 -18.94 6.27
CA ALA A 436 -15.79 -20.28 6.28
C ALA A 436 -16.75 -21.32 5.67
N VAL A 437 -18.04 -21.25 6.00
CA VAL A 437 -19.07 -22.10 5.40
C VAL A 437 -19.13 -21.89 3.88
N SER A 438 -19.17 -20.62 3.43
CA SER A 438 -19.19 -20.30 1.99
C SER A 438 -17.95 -20.82 1.26
N VAL A 439 -16.74 -20.61 1.81
CA VAL A 439 -15.49 -21.12 1.22
C VAL A 439 -15.49 -22.65 1.16
N MET A 440 -15.94 -23.34 2.20
CA MET A 440 -16.01 -24.79 2.25
C MET A 440 -17.05 -25.37 1.28
N ALA A 441 -18.05 -24.58 0.89
CA ALA A 441 -19.07 -24.94 -0.09
C ALA A 441 -18.66 -24.65 -1.54
N LEU A 442 -17.56 -23.90 -1.77
CA LEU A 442 -17.08 -23.62 -3.12
C LEU A 442 -16.66 -24.90 -3.85
N GLU A 443 -17.14 -25.04 -5.08
CA GLU A 443 -16.77 -26.08 -6.04
C GLU A 443 -15.96 -25.47 -7.21
N GLU A 444 -15.11 -26.28 -7.83
CA GLU A 444 -14.23 -25.85 -8.93
C GLU A 444 -15.01 -25.27 -10.12
N GLY A 445 -16.05 -25.99 -10.58
CA GLY A 445 -16.87 -25.59 -11.73
C GLY A 445 -17.47 -24.18 -11.58
N PRO A 446 -18.23 -23.91 -10.51
CA PRO A 446 -18.76 -22.57 -10.22
C PRO A 446 -17.71 -21.47 -10.16
N LEU A 447 -16.57 -21.71 -9.50
CA LEU A 447 -15.51 -20.71 -9.42
C LEU A 447 -14.93 -20.41 -10.81
N LYS A 448 -14.58 -21.44 -11.58
CA LYS A 448 -14.06 -21.27 -12.95
C LYS A 448 -15.07 -20.59 -13.87
N ALA A 449 -16.33 -21.02 -13.83
CA ALA A 449 -17.39 -20.41 -14.59
C ALA A 449 -17.63 -18.94 -14.19
N THR A 450 -17.37 -18.57 -12.93
CA THR A 450 -17.42 -17.17 -12.50
C THR A 450 -16.28 -16.36 -13.12
N LEU A 451 -15.08 -16.92 -13.24
CA LEU A 451 -13.89 -16.21 -13.72
C LEU A 451 -13.73 -16.15 -15.25
N ILE A 452 -14.34 -17.07 -15.99
CA ILE A 452 -14.32 -17.06 -17.47
C ILE A 452 -14.91 -15.78 -18.03
N GLY A 453 -14.37 -15.28 -19.15
CA GLY A 453 -14.83 -14.07 -19.83
C GLY A 453 -14.40 -12.76 -19.15
N TYR A 454 -13.39 -12.83 -18.26
CA TYR A 454 -12.71 -11.64 -17.73
C TYR A 454 -11.30 -11.45 -18.31
N GLY A 455 -10.98 -12.11 -19.44
CA GLY A 455 -9.64 -12.07 -20.02
C GLY A 455 -8.55 -12.75 -19.17
N LEU A 456 -8.95 -13.57 -18.19
CA LEU A 456 -8.04 -14.41 -17.41
C LEU A 456 -7.72 -15.69 -18.18
N LYS A 457 -6.46 -16.11 -18.14
CA LYS A 457 -5.99 -17.37 -18.71
C LYS A 457 -6.36 -18.55 -17.82
N SER A 458 -6.39 -19.75 -18.40
CA SER A 458 -6.75 -20.97 -17.67
C SER A 458 -5.81 -21.23 -16.48
N GLU A 459 -4.52 -20.92 -16.60
CA GLU A 459 -3.54 -21.07 -15.52
C GLU A 459 -3.86 -20.16 -14.32
N GLU A 460 -4.28 -18.92 -14.57
CA GLU A 460 -4.66 -17.95 -13.53
C GLU A 460 -5.93 -18.38 -12.79
N ILE A 461 -6.91 -18.87 -13.55
CA ILE A 461 -8.14 -19.43 -13.00
C ILE A 461 -7.84 -20.70 -12.17
N ASN A 462 -6.93 -21.55 -12.64
CA ASN A 462 -6.48 -22.74 -11.91
C ASN A 462 -5.76 -22.38 -10.61
N ALA A 463 -4.91 -21.34 -10.63
CA ALA A 463 -4.22 -20.84 -9.45
C ALA A 463 -5.20 -20.33 -8.39
N ALA A 464 -6.24 -19.59 -8.79
CA ALA A 464 -7.31 -19.16 -7.88
C ALA A 464 -8.04 -20.36 -7.22
N TRP A 465 -8.27 -21.43 -7.98
CA TRP A 465 -8.84 -22.66 -7.43
C TRP A 465 -7.89 -23.39 -6.49
N ASN A 466 -6.60 -23.46 -6.82
CA ASN A 466 -5.59 -24.07 -5.96
C ASN A 466 -5.49 -23.34 -4.61
N ARG A 467 -5.46 -22.00 -4.63
CA ARG A 467 -5.53 -21.18 -3.41
C ARG A 467 -6.83 -21.43 -2.64
N THR A 468 -7.96 -21.61 -3.31
CA THR A 468 -9.23 -22.00 -2.66
C THR A 468 -9.12 -23.35 -1.93
N LYS A 469 -8.51 -24.37 -2.56
CA LYS A 469 -8.30 -25.68 -1.92
C LYS A 469 -7.39 -25.59 -0.70
N GLN A 470 -6.27 -24.86 -0.81
CA GLN A 470 -5.35 -24.62 0.31
C GLN A 470 -6.07 -23.93 1.48
N LEU A 471 -6.94 -22.95 1.18
CA LEU A 471 -7.76 -22.30 2.19
C LEU A 471 -8.74 -23.28 2.86
N GLN A 472 -9.43 -24.12 2.09
CA GLN A 472 -10.32 -25.15 2.62
C GLN A 472 -9.57 -26.14 3.53
N GLU A 473 -8.34 -26.51 3.18
CA GLU A 473 -7.48 -27.35 4.02
C GLU A 473 -7.10 -26.65 5.33
N ALA A 474 -6.71 -25.39 5.28
CA ALA A 474 -6.39 -24.60 6.48
C ALA A 474 -7.60 -24.35 7.40
N ILE A 475 -8.80 -24.22 6.83
CA ILE A 475 -10.07 -24.14 7.59
C ILE A 475 -10.39 -25.49 8.25
N LYS A 476 -10.19 -26.62 7.55
CA LYS A 476 -10.40 -27.97 8.11
C LYS A 476 -9.42 -28.31 9.22
N ALA A 477 -8.16 -27.90 9.07
CA ALA A 477 -7.14 -28.00 10.11
C ALA A 477 -7.46 -27.07 11.29
N GLY A 478 -8.12 -25.95 10.97
CA GLY A 478 -8.71 -24.95 11.85
C GLY A 478 -9.57 -25.50 12.98
N LYS A 479 -9.85 -24.64 13.96
CA LYS A 479 -10.84 -24.90 15.01
C LYS A 479 -11.66 -23.64 15.28
N LEU A 480 -12.80 -23.83 15.92
CA LEU A 480 -13.62 -22.72 16.39
C LEU A 480 -12.88 -21.92 17.46
N TYR A 481 -13.05 -20.61 17.44
CA TYR A 481 -12.48 -19.72 18.45
C TYR A 481 -13.14 -19.97 19.81
N GLU A 482 -12.35 -20.37 20.80
CA GLU A 482 -12.78 -20.49 22.19
C GLU A 482 -12.05 -19.47 23.08
N LYS A 483 -10.77 -19.17 22.77
CA LYS A 483 -9.91 -18.28 23.55
C LYS A 483 -8.78 -17.68 22.71
N GLU A 484 -8.16 -16.63 23.24
CA GLU A 484 -7.06 -15.91 22.58
C GLU A 484 -5.89 -16.80 22.15
N ASP A 485 -5.50 -17.79 22.97
CA ASP A 485 -4.39 -18.72 22.66
C ASP A 485 -4.61 -19.54 21.38
N ASP A 486 -5.85 -19.59 20.88
CA ASP A 486 -6.18 -20.31 19.66
C ASP A 486 -5.62 -19.60 18.42
N ILE A 487 -5.41 -18.28 18.51
CA ILE A 487 -4.82 -17.46 17.46
C ILE A 487 -3.30 -17.55 17.59
N LYS A 488 -2.72 -18.42 16.77
CA LYS A 488 -1.27 -18.57 16.67
C LYS A 488 -0.64 -17.41 15.91
N THR A 489 0.59 -17.09 16.28
CA THR A 489 1.40 -16.09 15.57
C THR A 489 2.35 -16.80 14.61
N THR A 490 2.70 -16.15 13.50
CA THR A 490 3.57 -16.70 12.43
C THR A 490 4.97 -17.15 12.89
N ALA A 491 5.39 -16.83 14.11
CA ALA A 491 6.65 -17.32 14.68
C ALA A 491 6.66 -18.84 14.96
N ASP A 492 5.52 -19.53 14.82
CA ASP A 492 5.36 -20.90 15.33
C ASP A 492 5.70 -22.02 14.32
N ASN A 493 6.10 -21.75 13.07
CA ASN A 493 6.48 -22.76 12.04
C ASN A 493 5.52 -23.97 11.95
N VAL A 494 4.22 -23.73 12.12
CA VAL A 494 3.19 -24.78 12.02
C VAL A 494 2.55 -24.73 10.64
N GLU A 495 2.10 -25.88 10.14
CA GLU A 495 1.18 -25.99 9.02
C GLU A 495 0.09 -24.90 9.07
N PRO A 496 -0.30 -24.33 7.91
CA PRO A 496 -1.28 -23.26 7.85
C PRO A 496 -2.58 -23.68 8.52
N TYR A 497 -3.02 -22.87 9.48
CA TYR A 497 -4.17 -23.13 10.32
C TYR A 497 -4.95 -21.82 10.51
N ILE A 498 -6.26 -21.86 10.30
CA ILE A 498 -7.13 -20.69 10.45
C ILE A 498 -8.17 -20.92 11.54
N VAL A 499 -8.30 -19.97 12.46
CA VAL A 499 -9.33 -20.00 13.50
C VAL A 499 -10.66 -19.51 12.91
N ILE A 500 -11.72 -20.28 13.10
CA ILE A 500 -13.08 -19.88 12.71
C ILE A 500 -13.70 -19.10 13.86
N VAL A 501 -14.07 -17.84 13.63
CA VAL A 501 -14.63 -16.95 14.66
C VAL A 501 -16.15 -16.86 14.50
N PRO A 502 -16.95 -17.35 15.47
CA PRO A 502 -18.39 -17.16 15.45
C PRO A 502 -18.76 -15.68 15.59
N LYS A 503 -19.90 -15.30 15.00
CA LYS A 503 -20.36 -13.91 14.92
C LYS A 503 -20.40 -13.18 16.27
N ASP A 504 -20.74 -13.88 17.35
CA ASP A 504 -20.85 -13.34 18.70
C ASP A 504 -19.53 -13.31 19.49
N GLN A 505 -18.43 -13.83 18.93
CA GLN A 505 -17.12 -13.89 19.58
C GLN A 505 -16.14 -12.81 19.10
N TRP A 506 -16.42 -12.09 18.02
CA TRP A 506 -15.52 -11.08 17.46
C TRP A 506 -15.10 -9.98 18.46
N GLU A 507 -15.95 -9.63 19.44
CA GLU A 507 -15.61 -8.69 20.53
C GLU A 507 -14.44 -9.20 21.39
N LYS A 508 -14.32 -10.52 21.56
CA LYS A 508 -13.29 -11.15 22.40
C LYS A 508 -11.99 -11.41 21.66
N VAL A 509 -11.95 -11.21 20.34
CA VAL A 509 -10.75 -11.43 19.54
C VAL A 509 -9.83 -10.21 19.67
N PRO A 510 -8.61 -10.35 20.23
CA PRO A 510 -7.74 -9.22 20.46
C PRO A 510 -7.06 -8.75 19.16
N PHE A 511 -7.27 -7.48 18.80
CA PHE A 511 -6.72 -6.89 17.57
C PHE A 511 -5.20 -7.00 17.47
N ALA A 512 -4.50 -6.77 18.58
CA ALA A 512 -3.03 -6.86 18.62
C ALA A 512 -2.49 -8.23 18.21
N LYS A 513 -3.23 -9.33 18.50
CA LYS A 513 -2.86 -10.67 18.03
C LYS A 513 -3.10 -10.86 16.55
N LEU A 514 -4.12 -10.21 15.98
CA LEU A 514 -4.36 -10.25 14.54
C LEU A 514 -3.30 -9.47 13.77
N ALA A 515 -2.88 -8.31 14.29
CA ALA A 515 -1.89 -7.43 13.68
C ALA A 515 -0.43 -7.86 13.86
N TYR A 516 -0.13 -8.73 14.83
CA TYR A 516 1.25 -9.03 15.23
C TYR A 516 2.15 -9.55 14.09
N ASN A 517 3.22 -8.82 13.77
CA ASN A 517 4.33 -9.24 12.89
C ASN A 517 3.88 -9.89 11.56
N SER A 518 3.00 -9.21 10.83
CA SER A 518 2.50 -9.71 9.55
C SER A 518 2.28 -8.59 8.55
N THR A 519 2.29 -8.93 7.27
CA THR A 519 1.90 -8.03 6.17
C THR A 519 0.37 -7.95 6.03
N ASN A 520 -0.40 -8.36 7.05
CA ASN A 520 -1.85 -8.45 6.95
C ASN A 520 -2.59 -7.14 7.12
N ILE A 521 -3.86 -7.17 6.71
CA ILE A 521 -4.74 -5.99 6.76
C ILE A 521 -4.82 -5.44 8.19
N PHE A 522 -4.88 -6.30 9.22
CA PHE A 522 -4.91 -5.85 10.61
C PHE A 522 -3.67 -5.04 10.99
N ASN A 523 -2.47 -5.48 10.60
CA ASN A 523 -1.25 -4.73 10.84
C ASN A 523 -1.25 -3.39 10.09
N LYS A 524 -1.67 -3.38 8.82
CA LYS A 524 -1.79 -2.16 8.01
C LYS A 524 -2.72 -1.14 8.67
N VAL A 525 -3.87 -1.59 9.17
CA VAL A 525 -4.83 -0.74 9.89
C VAL A 525 -4.27 -0.25 11.23
N GLN A 526 -3.53 -1.09 11.97
CA GLN A 526 -2.85 -0.64 13.18
C GLN A 526 -1.85 0.48 12.89
N LEU A 527 -0.97 0.27 11.89
CA LEU A 527 0.02 1.25 11.49
C LEU A 527 -0.63 2.54 10.98
N LEU A 528 -1.73 2.44 10.23
CA LEU A 528 -2.52 3.58 9.79
C LEU A 528 -3.05 4.38 10.99
N ALA A 529 -3.71 3.72 11.94
CA ALA A 529 -4.28 4.38 13.12
C ALA A 529 -3.18 5.07 13.95
N GLU A 530 -2.05 4.40 14.16
CA GLU A 530 -0.90 4.96 14.87
C GLU A 530 -0.30 6.16 14.12
N ASN A 531 -0.20 6.09 12.79
CA ASN A 531 0.36 7.17 11.97
C ASN A 531 -0.55 8.39 11.89
N LEU A 532 -1.87 8.17 11.82
CA LEU A 532 -2.86 9.25 11.83
C LEU A 532 -2.91 9.97 13.18
N ALA A 533 -2.74 9.25 14.29
CA ALA A 533 -2.76 9.83 15.64
C ALA A 533 -1.50 10.65 15.99
N LYS A 534 -0.33 10.36 15.38
CA LYS A 534 0.95 11.04 15.69
C LYS A 534 0.89 12.57 15.56
N PRO A 535 0.41 13.16 14.44
CA PRO A 535 0.28 14.61 14.32
C PRO A 535 -0.59 15.24 15.41
N ALA A 536 -1.73 14.63 15.76
CA ALA A 536 -2.65 15.16 16.77
C ALA A 536 -2.03 15.17 18.19
N GLN A 537 -1.24 14.14 18.53
CA GLN A 537 -0.54 14.06 19.80
C GLN A 537 0.60 15.07 19.92
N VAL A 538 1.36 15.26 18.83
CA VAL A 538 2.44 16.25 18.75
C VAL A 538 1.87 17.66 18.84
N ASP A 539 0.77 17.93 18.12
CA ASP A 539 0.06 19.22 18.14
C ASP A 539 -0.44 19.57 19.55
N THR A 540 -1.12 18.64 20.23
CA THR A 540 -1.66 18.87 21.58
C THR A 540 -0.57 19.18 22.61
N LYS A 541 0.54 18.44 22.59
CA LYS A 541 1.66 18.63 23.52
C LYS A 541 2.38 19.96 23.29
N LEU A 542 2.60 20.32 22.03
CA LEU A 542 3.29 21.56 21.66
C LEU A 542 2.41 22.79 21.91
N LYS A 543 1.11 22.74 21.58
CA LYS A 543 0.15 23.80 21.95
C LYS A 543 0.08 24.03 23.46
N LYS A 544 0.07 22.96 24.26
CA LYS A 544 0.08 23.08 25.73
C LYS A 544 1.34 23.79 26.23
N ASN A 545 2.51 23.46 25.68
CA ASN A 545 3.77 24.12 26.04
C ASN A 545 3.77 25.60 25.65
N ILE A 546 3.27 25.94 24.45
CA ILE A 546 3.11 27.34 24.00
C ILE A 546 2.20 28.10 24.98
N VAL A 547 1.05 27.54 25.34
CA VAL A 547 0.10 28.18 26.29
C VAL A 547 0.73 28.37 27.68
N ILE A 548 1.49 27.39 28.18
CA ILE A 548 2.20 27.50 29.47
C ILE A 548 3.22 28.65 29.41
N SER A 549 4.03 28.71 28.35
CA SER A 549 5.04 29.76 28.18
C SER A 549 4.42 31.15 27.96
N GLU A 550 3.31 31.25 27.24
CA GLU A 550 2.55 32.51 27.08
C GLU A 550 1.97 32.99 28.42
N ASN A 551 1.43 32.07 29.23
CA ASN A 551 0.93 32.40 30.56
C ASN A 551 2.05 32.81 31.53
N ALA A 552 3.21 32.14 31.48
CA ALA A 552 4.38 32.51 32.26
C ALA A 552 4.92 33.90 31.87
N LEU A 553 4.96 34.19 30.57
CA LEU A 553 5.33 35.50 30.04
C LEU A 553 4.35 36.57 30.53
N LYS A 554 3.04 36.37 30.36
CA LYS A 554 1.99 37.28 30.85
C LYS A 554 2.10 37.56 32.34
N ALA A 555 2.26 36.52 33.15
CA ALA A 555 2.43 36.66 34.60
C ALA A 555 3.65 37.53 34.93
N LYS A 556 4.79 37.28 34.26
CA LYS A 556 6.01 38.06 34.47
C LYS A 556 5.89 39.49 33.99
N LEU A 557 5.28 39.74 32.83
CA LEU A 557 5.01 41.09 32.31
C LEU A 557 4.17 41.91 33.31
N ASN A 558 3.26 41.28 34.04
CA ASN A 558 2.42 41.94 35.05
C ASN A 558 3.18 42.33 36.34
N GLU A 559 4.23 41.59 36.74
CA GLU A 559 5.07 41.93 37.91
C GLU A 559 5.82 43.26 37.76
N SER A 560 6.00 43.75 36.53
CA SER A 560 6.66 45.04 36.26
C SER A 560 5.99 46.23 36.94
N GLY A 561 4.69 46.13 37.27
CA GLY A 561 3.93 47.19 37.94
C GLY A 561 4.53 47.55 39.30
N ASP A 562 4.99 46.55 40.02
CA ASP A 562 5.60 46.73 41.33
C ASP A 562 7.05 47.22 41.24
N LEU A 563 7.77 46.84 40.18
CA LEU A 563 9.08 47.43 39.85
C LEU A 563 8.95 48.93 39.54
N LEU A 564 7.99 49.32 38.71
CA LEU A 564 7.74 50.73 38.39
C LEU A 564 7.32 51.51 39.64
N ARG A 565 6.44 50.95 40.47
CA ARG A 565 5.99 51.58 41.72
C ARG A 565 7.15 51.83 42.68
N ARG A 566 8.02 50.82 42.87
CA ARG A 566 9.24 50.93 43.71
C ARG A 566 10.26 51.92 43.12
N ALA A 567 10.41 51.92 41.80
CA ALA A 567 11.29 52.87 41.12
C ALA A 567 10.81 54.32 41.28
N LYS A 568 9.50 54.56 41.25
CA LYS A 568 8.88 55.88 41.51
C LYS A 568 8.96 56.30 42.96
N SER A 569 8.83 55.39 43.92
CA SER A 569 8.95 55.71 45.35
C SER A 569 10.37 56.12 45.75
N ASN A 570 11.39 55.66 45.00
CA ASN A 570 12.78 56.11 45.13
C ASN A 570 13.00 57.47 44.44
N LYS A 571 12.20 58.48 44.81
CA LYS A 571 12.18 59.80 44.17
C LYS A 571 13.58 60.43 44.08
N PRO A 572 13.88 61.13 42.96
CA PRO A 572 15.13 61.84 42.80
C PRO A 572 15.30 62.94 43.86
N ILE A 573 16.36 62.84 44.68
CA ILE A 573 16.90 64.01 45.40
C ILE A 573 17.52 64.92 44.34
N MET A 574 17.41 66.25 44.49
CA MET A 574 18.02 67.23 43.59
C MET A 574 19.43 66.80 43.17
N GLY A 575 19.65 66.64 41.86
CA GLY A 575 20.91 66.16 41.29
C GLY A 575 20.92 64.74 40.71
N THR A 576 19.79 64.03 40.62
CA THR A 576 19.79 62.70 39.98
C THR A 576 20.29 62.72 38.54
N SER A 577 21.23 61.82 38.27
CA SER A 577 21.74 61.52 36.93
C SER A 577 20.59 61.39 35.93
N THR A 578 20.70 62.11 34.82
CA THR A 578 19.83 62.04 33.64
C THR A 578 19.55 60.60 33.21
N ARG A 579 20.45 59.66 33.50
CA ARG A 579 20.33 58.26 33.09
C ARG A 579 19.39 57.43 33.96
N TYR A 580 19.32 57.70 35.27
CA TYR A 580 18.29 57.07 36.09
C TYR A 580 16.88 57.54 35.68
N LYS A 581 16.75 58.81 35.23
CA LYS A 581 15.52 59.30 34.61
C LYS A 581 15.19 58.55 33.31
N ASN A 582 16.19 58.20 32.51
CA ASN A 582 15.99 57.38 31.31
C ASN A 582 15.53 55.96 31.65
N ILE A 583 16.05 55.34 32.72
CA ILE A 583 15.56 54.03 33.21
C ILE A 583 14.09 54.14 33.65
N LEU A 584 13.73 55.19 34.41
CA LEU A 584 12.35 55.43 34.81
C LEU A 584 11.43 55.66 33.60
N SER A 585 11.86 56.47 32.63
CA SER A 585 11.11 56.70 31.39
C SER A 585 10.95 55.41 30.60
N GLY A 586 12.00 54.59 30.49
CA GLY A 586 11.94 53.29 29.82
C GLY A 586 10.98 52.31 30.51
N LEU A 587 10.94 52.30 31.85
CA LEU A 587 9.96 51.51 32.61
C LEU A 587 8.52 52.01 32.42
N GLU A 588 8.32 53.33 32.33
CA GLU A 588 7.00 53.90 32.04
C GLU A 588 6.53 53.61 30.62
N ASP A 589 7.42 53.73 29.63
CA ASP A 589 7.13 53.40 28.23
C ASP A 589 6.82 51.92 28.08
N TYR A 590 7.55 51.06 28.79
CA TYR A 590 7.25 49.63 28.88
C TYR A 590 5.88 49.37 29.50
N HIS A 591 5.49 50.10 30.55
CA HIS A 591 4.16 49.94 31.19
C HIS A 591 3.00 50.41 30.32
N LYS A 592 3.21 51.50 29.57
CA LYS A 592 2.21 52.12 28.70
C LYS A 592 2.02 51.39 27.37
N ALA A 593 2.92 50.48 27.02
CA ALA A 593 2.83 49.70 25.80
C ALA A 593 1.50 48.92 25.73
N ALA A 594 0.83 49.02 24.59
CA ALA A 594 -0.54 48.56 24.40
C ALA A 594 -0.64 47.04 24.12
N SER A 595 0.48 46.40 23.75
CA SER A 595 0.57 44.98 23.42
C SER A 595 1.79 44.30 24.04
N GLU A 596 1.80 42.97 24.07
CA GLU A 596 2.94 42.18 24.55
C GLU A 596 4.18 42.35 23.65
N ASP A 597 3.99 42.39 22.33
CA ASP A 597 5.08 42.64 21.38
C ASP A 597 5.70 44.02 21.58
N GLU A 598 4.87 45.04 21.80
CA GLU A 598 5.36 46.38 22.11
C GLU A 598 6.11 46.39 23.45
N LYS A 599 5.62 45.70 24.48
CA LYS A 599 6.34 45.53 25.76
C LYS A 599 7.71 44.88 25.55
N ILE A 600 7.80 43.81 24.76
CA ILE A 600 9.07 43.14 24.44
C ILE A 600 10.03 44.10 23.72
N ALA A 601 9.55 44.85 22.74
CA ALA A 601 10.37 45.85 22.05
C ALA A 601 10.89 46.96 22.99
N LYS A 602 10.07 47.38 23.97
CA LYS A 602 10.48 48.38 24.97
C LYS A 602 11.50 47.82 25.98
N LEU A 603 11.55 46.51 26.24
CA LEU A 603 12.57 45.91 27.10
C LEU A 603 13.99 46.09 26.56
N ALA A 604 14.18 46.01 25.24
CA ALA A 604 15.49 46.23 24.63
C ALA A 604 16.01 47.66 24.90
N ASN A 605 15.13 48.66 24.81
CA ASN A 605 15.46 50.04 25.13
C ASN A 605 15.73 50.23 26.62
N LEU A 606 14.92 49.60 27.48
CA LEU A 606 15.14 49.63 28.93
C LEU A 606 16.48 49.00 29.32
N LYS A 607 16.83 47.86 28.73
CA LYS A 607 18.13 47.19 28.93
C LYS A 607 19.30 48.08 28.54
N ARG A 608 19.18 48.76 27.39
CA ARG A 608 20.17 49.75 26.95
C ARG A 608 20.37 50.85 27.99
N TYR A 609 19.30 51.35 28.61
CA TYR A 609 19.42 52.36 29.67
C TYR A 609 20.07 51.81 30.95
N VAL A 610 19.78 50.57 31.32
CA VAL A 610 20.41 49.87 32.45
C VAL A 610 21.92 49.69 32.23
N ASP A 611 22.33 49.26 31.04
CA ASP A 611 23.75 49.04 30.70
C ASP A 611 24.55 50.35 30.70
N ILE A 612 23.97 51.39 30.11
CA ILE A 612 24.53 52.74 30.08
C ILE A 612 24.70 53.31 31.51
N TYR A 613 23.80 52.96 32.43
CA TYR A 613 23.91 53.35 33.84
C TYR A 613 25.03 52.59 34.57
N ARG A 614 25.15 51.27 34.35
CA ARG A 614 26.20 50.45 34.96
C ARG A 614 27.60 50.85 34.51
N GLN A 615 27.81 51.02 33.20
CA GLN A 615 29.12 51.39 32.64
C GLN A 615 29.71 52.66 33.23
N GLU A 616 28.87 53.63 33.60
CA GLU A 616 29.33 54.87 34.22
C GLU A 616 29.61 54.76 35.72
N LYS A 617 28.82 53.96 36.44
CA LYS A 617 29.09 53.75 37.87
C LYS A 617 30.39 53.01 38.13
N HIS A 618 30.84 52.20 37.17
CA HIS A 618 32.22 51.69 37.14
C HIS A 618 33.26 52.77 36.82
N ARG A 619 32.94 53.79 36.00
CA ARG A 619 33.88 54.88 35.66
C ARG A 619 34.03 55.92 36.77
N ASP A 620 32.98 56.20 37.53
CA ASP A 620 32.97 57.24 38.58
C ASP A 620 33.62 56.76 39.91
N GLY A 621 34.30 55.61 39.92
CA GLY A 621 35.05 55.12 41.09
C GLY A 621 34.18 54.65 42.27
N VAL A 622 32.91 54.34 42.02
CA VAL A 622 31.96 53.93 43.05
C VAL A 622 32.03 52.42 43.32
N LEU A 623 32.27 51.63 42.27
CA LEU A 623 32.45 50.18 42.33
C LEU A 623 33.80 49.83 41.71
N ASP A 624 34.55 48.94 42.33
CA ASP A 624 35.76 48.37 41.75
C ASP A 624 35.44 47.44 40.57
N GLU A 625 36.50 46.96 39.91
CA GLU A 625 36.43 46.02 38.79
C GLU A 625 35.77 44.67 39.15
N ASN A 626 35.60 44.37 40.44
CA ASN A 626 34.93 43.19 40.97
C ASN A 626 33.51 43.48 41.52
N GLY A 627 33.03 44.74 41.41
CA GLY A 627 31.73 45.16 41.93
C GLY A 627 31.70 45.51 43.42
N GLY A 628 32.85 45.59 44.10
CA GLY A 628 32.98 46.04 45.48
C GLY A 628 32.95 47.56 45.62
N LEU A 629 32.25 48.11 46.62
CA LEU A 629 32.18 49.57 46.81
C LEU A 629 33.55 50.17 47.18
N ILE A 630 34.03 51.16 46.42
CA ILE A 630 35.28 51.89 46.73
C ILE A 630 35.02 53.17 47.56
N GLN A 631 33.80 53.72 47.59
CA GLN A 631 33.45 54.91 48.40
C GLN A 631 32.10 54.77 49.12
N HIS A 632 31.93 55.45 50.27
CA HIS A 632 30.70 55.46 51.08
C HIS A 632 29.49 56.00 50.29
N LEU A 633 28.81 55.12 49.57
CA LEU A 633 27.49 55.40 49.03
C LEU A 633 26.50 55.69 50.16
N THR A 634 25.63 56.67 49.96
CA THR A 634 24.49 56.84 50.86
C THR A 634 23.56 55.63 50.73
N GLY A 635 22.83 55.26 51.79
CA GLY A 635 21.89 54.12 51.72
C GLY A 635 20.86 54.22 50.57
N LYS A 636 20.62 55.43 50.05
CA LYS A 636 19.75 55.68 48.89
C LYS A 636 20.41 55.35 47.55
N ASP A 637 21.73 55.50 47.44
CA ASP A 637 22.45 55.12 46.22
C ASP A 637 22.56 53.60 46.11
N LEU A 638 22.78 52.92 47.24
CA LEU A 638 22.74 51.45 47.30
C LEU A 638 21.35 50.91 46.92
N ALA A 639 20.27 51.55 47.39
CA ALA A 639 18.90 51.18 47.02
C ALA A 639 18.62 51.34 45.51
N ARG A 640 19.26 52.30 44.83
CA ARG A 640 19.14 52.48 43.38
C ARG A 640 19.93 51.44 42.60
N VAL A 641 21.14 51.12 43.03
CA VAL A 641 21.95 50.05 42.43
C VAL A 641 21.20 48.72 42.54
N ASN A 642 20.72 48.38 43.74
CA ASN A 642 19.93 47.16 43.96
C ASN A 642 18.68 47.09 43.07
N LEU A 643 17.98 48.23 42.89
CA LEU A 643 16.81 48.29 42.00
C LEU A 643 17.19 48.15 40.52
N VAL A 644 18.30 48.74 40.08
CA VAL A 644 18.81 48.57 38.71
C VAL A 644 19.18 47.12 38.44
N ASP A 645 19.78 46.44 39.42
CA ASP A 645 20.10 45.02 39.34
C ASP A 645 18.84 44.13 39.33
N GLU A 646 17.82 44.52 40.10
CA GLU A 646 16.51 43.85 40.08
C GLU A 646 15.82 44.01 38.72
N ILE A 647 15.87 45.22 38.12
CA ILE A 647 15.35 45.49 36.77
C ILE A 647 16.13 44.67 35.73
N ASP A 648 17.46 44.56 35.84
CA ASP A 648 18.26 43.72 34.96
C ASP A 648 17.91 42.23 35.09
N GLY A 649 17.74 41.74 36.31
CA GLY A 649 17.29 40.36 36.58
C GLY A 649 15.90 40.09 36.01
N TYR A 650 14.99 41.06 36.12
CA TYR A 650 13.67 41.02 35.51
C TYR A 650 13.74 40.93 33.98
N ILE A 651 14.51 41.81 33.34
CA ILE A 651 14.70 41.82 31.88
C ILE A 651 15.27 40.47 31.39
N LYS A 652 16.29 39.94 32.09
CA LYS A 652 16.88 38.63 31.77
C LYS A 652 15.85 37.51 31.85
N THR A 653 15.00 37.52 32.88
CA THR A 653 13.95 36.51 33.06
C THR A 653 12.92 36.59 31.93
N VAL A 654 12.44 37.79 31.59
CA VAL A 654 11.47 37.97 30.51
C VAL A 654 12.05 37.56 29.15
N ASN A 655 13.30 37.95 28.86
CA ASN A 655 13.96 37.54 27.62
C ASN A 655 14.17 36.02 27.54
N THR A 656 14.46 35.36 28.66
CA THR A 656 14.60 33.89 28.72
C THR A 656 13.28 33.21 28.40
N ILE A 657 12.19 33.60 29.07
CA ILE A 657 10.84 33.04 28.82
C ILE A 657 10.40 33.29 27.38
N ASN A 658 10.66 34.49 26.83
CA ASN A 658 10.33 34.81 25.45
C ASN A 658 11.15 33.98 24.44
N GLY A 659 12.43 33.74 24.75
CA GLY A 659 13.29 32.85 23.97
C GLY A 659 12.77 31.40 23.96
N GLU A 660 12.39 30.87 25.12
CA GLU A 660 11.78 29.54 25.24
C GLU A 660 10.44 29.44 24.50
N LEU A 661 9.60 30.49 24.56
CA LEU A 661 8.34 30.55 23.82
C LEU A 661 8.56 30.53 22.30
N ASN A 662 9.51 31.33 21.80
CA ASN A 662 9.84 31.36 20.38
C ASN A 662 10.42 30.01 19.92
N GLN A 663 11.33 29.43 20.70
CA GLN A 663 11.84 28.09 20.42
C GLN A 663 10.72 27.03 20.39
N ALA A 664 9.75 27.10 21.30
CA ALA A 664 8.60 26.21 21.29
C ALA A 664 7.70 26.41 20.06
N LYS A 665 7.50 27.67 19.62
CA LYS A 665 6.78 28.01 18.38
C LYS A 665 7.52 27.54 17.13
N ASP A 666 8.84 27.66 17.10
CA ASP A 666 9.69 27.18 16.00
C ASP A 666 9.66 25.65 15.91
N VAL A 667 9.77 24.96 17.05
CA VAL A 667 9.60 23.50 17.11
C VAL A 667 8.19 23.09 16.66
N TYR A 668 7.15 23.80 17.10
CA TYR A 668 5.78 23.55 16.65
C TYR A 668 5.63 23.73 15.14
N ASN A 669 6.13 24.83 14.59
CA ASN A 669 6.08 25.07 13.15
C ASN A 669 6.91 24.03 12.37
N ALA A 670 8.06 23.62 12.90
CA ALA A 670 8.88 22.58 12.30
C ALA A 670 8.21 21.20 12.37
N GLU A 671 7.54 20.85 13.46
CA GLU A 671 6.81 19.58 13.60
C GLU A 671 5.51 19.57 12.80
N CYS A 672 4.78 20.68 12.72
CA CYS A 672 3.65 20.84 11.78
C CYS A 672 4.13 20.71 10.34
N LYS A 673 5.26 21.36 10.01
CA LYS A 673 5.89 21.20 8.70
C LYS A 673 6.37 19.77 8.46
N LYS A 674 6.93 19.09 9.46
CA LYS A 674 7.29 17.66 9.37
C LYS A 674 6.07 16.76 9.29
N ALA A 675 4.94 17.11 9.89
CA ALA A 675 3.70 16.35 9.79
C ALA A 675 3.05 16.58 8.42
N ASP A 676 3.11 17.80 7.88
CA ASP A 676 2.72 18.11 6.51
C ASP A 676 3.69 17.49 5.50
N GLU A 677 4.97 17.39 5.83
CA GLU A 677 5.97 16.65 5.07
C GLU A 677 5.73 15.16 5.23
N ILE A 678 5.53 14.56 6.40
CA ILE A 678 5.23 13.13 6.58
C ILE A 678 3.89 12.78 5.94
N ASN A 679 2.85 13.60 6.02
CA ASN A 679 1.63 13.41 5.23
C ASN A 679 1.94 13.60 3.74
N GLY A 680 2.81 14.55 3.43
CA GLY A 680 3.34 14.85 2.11
C GLY A 680 4.38 13.85 1.59
N THR A 681 4.90 12.92 2.40
CA THR A 681 5.96 11.90 2.22
C THR A 681 5.40 10.52 2.57
N TYR A 682 4.20 10.44 3.09
CA TYR A 682 3.27 9.34 2.91
C TYR A 682 2.66 9.52 1.52
N ARG A 683 2.26 10.75 1.16
CA ARG A 683 2.01 11.14 -0.23
C ARG A 683 3.27 11.02 -1.09
N ARG A 684 4.45 11.57 -0.74
CA ARG A 684 5.68 11.46 -1.55
C ARG A 684 6.41 10.11 -1.39
N GLY A 685 6.26 9.35 -0.33
CA GLY A 685 6.76 7.96 -0.29
C GLY A 685 6.04 7.08 -1.31
N LYS A 686 4.78 7.45 -1.63
CA LYS A 686 3.97 6.90 -2.72
C LYS A 686 4.01 7.72 -4.03
N TYR A 687 4.43 8.99 -3.99
CA TYR A 687 4.37 9.96 -5.10
C TYR A 687 5.58 10.95 -5.17
N ALA A 688 6.76 10.60 -4.66
CA ALA A 688 7.96 11.47 -4.59
C ALA A 688 8.48 11.86 -5.96
N ASN A 689 7.97 11.21 -7.00
CA ASN A 689 8.31 11.51 -8.36
C ASN A 689 7.24 12.34 -9.10
N TYR A 690 6.15 12.76 -8.45
CA TYR A 690 5.02 13.44 -9.09
C TYR A 690 4.77 14.86 -8.53
N ALA A 691 5.71 15.78 -8.75
CA ALA A 691 5.46 17.21 -8.57
C ALA A 691 4.98 17.85 -9.89
N LYS A 692 3.71 18.28 -9.91
CA LYS A 692 3.07 19.04 -11.00
C LYS A 692 3.68 20.45 -11.11
N VAL A 693 4.34 20.76 -12.22
CA VAL A 693 4.62 22.15 -12.63
C VAL A 693 3.36 22.67 -13.33
N VAL A 694 2.68 23.66 -12.74
CA VAL A 694 1.60 24.37 -13.42
C VAL A 694 2.23 25.46 -14.28
N LEU A 695 2.21 25.27 -15.59
CA LEU A 695 2.45 26.34 -16.56
C LEU A 695 1.28 27.31 -16.50
N ASP A 696 1.56 28.60 -16.34
CA ASP A 696 0.58 29.66 -16.63
C ASP A 696 0.35 29.68 -18.14
N PRO A 697 -0.85 29.28 -18.63
CA PRO A 697 -1.10 29.12 -20.06
C PRO A 697 -1.08 30.46 -20.81
N ASN A 698 -1.05 31.61 -20.12
CA ASN A 698 -1.07 32.92 -20.75
C ASN A 698 0.31 33.61 -20.80
N SER A 699 1.31 33.15 -20.04
CA SER A 699 2.59 33.86 -19.92
C SER A 699 3.83 33.04 -20.28
N GLY A 700 3.73 31.71 -20.37
CA GLY A 700 4.87 30.84 -20.70
C GLY A 700 6.04 30.91 -19.70
N LYS A 701 5.85 31.54 -18.53
CA LYS A 701 6.87 31.66 -17.49
C LYS A 701 6.73 30.54 -16.46
N ILE A 702 7.86 29.89 -16.19
CA ILE A 702 8.02 28.98 -15.05
C ILE A 702 8.16 29.84 -13.79
N LEU A 703 7.20 29.73 -12.86
CA LEU A 703 7.32 30.33 -11.53
C LEU A 703 8.17 29.40 -10.66
N ILE A 704 9.48 29.66 -10.60
CA ILE A 704 10.38 29.00 -9.64
C ILE A 704 10.31 29.75 -8.31
N ASN A 705 10.02 29.03 -7.23
CA ASN A 705 10.04 29.59 -5.89
C ASN A 705 11.48 29.90 -5.45
N LYS A 706 11.80 31.20 -5.31
CA LYS A 706 13.13 31.73 -5.01
C LYS A 706 13.61 31.42 -3.58
N GLU A 707 12.75 30.92 -2.71
CA GLU A 707 13.06 30.58 -1.29
C GLU A 707 13.87 29.29 -1.11
N ILE A 708 14.13 28.51 -2.16
CA ILE A 708 14.79 27.21 -2.04
C ILE A 708 16.32 27.34 -1.98
N PHE A 709 16.89 28.40 -2.56
CA PHE A 709 18.36 28.62 -2.57
C PHE A 709 18.92 29.09 -1.21
N GLU A 710 18.08 29.61 -0.31
CA GLU A 710 18.51 30.03 1.04
C GLU A 710 18.52 28.86 2.04
N ARG A 711 18.05 27.66 1.65
CA ARG A 711 17.96 26.47 2.52
C ARG A 711 19.31 25.76 2.73
N ASP A 712 20.20 25.78 1.75
CA ASP A 712 21.48 25.06 1.84
C ASP A 712 22.49 25.75 2.77
N GLU A 713 22.47 27.08 2.85
CA GLU A 713 23.34 27.83 3.77
C GLU A 713 22.91 27.61 5.23
N LEU A 714 21.60 27.49 5.50
CA LEU A 714 21.03 27.24 6.84
C LEU A 714 21.21 25.79 7.30
N PHE A 715 21.15 24.82 6.38
CA PHE A 715 21.41 23.41 6.68
C PHE A 715 22.88 23.18 7.03
N ASN A 716 23.81 23.73 6.24
CA ASN A 716 25.24 23.65 6.51
C ASN A 716 25.61 24.34 7.83
N LYS A 717 25.04 25.51 8.13
CA LYS A 717 25.18 26.17 9.45
C LYS A 717 24.64 25.33 10.62
N SER A 718 23.56 24.59 10.39
CA SER A 718 22.96 23.73 11.41
C SER A 718 23.80 22.48 11.67
N MET A 719 24.42 21.91 10.63
CA MET A 719 25.36 20.80 10.75
C MET A 719 26.69 21.20 11.39
N ASP A 720 27.20 22.39 11.10
CA ASP A 720 28.39 22.94 11.77
C ASP A 720 28.14 23.19 13.27
N ASN A 721 26.97 23.72 13.62
CA ASN A 721 26.54 23.89 15.02
C ASN A 721 26.31 22.56 15.73
N LEU A 722 25.78 21.55 15.04
CA LEU A 722 25.61 20.20 15.58
C LEU A 722 26.98 19.55 15.85
N THR A 723 27.93 19.73 14.93
CA THR A 723 29.30 19.21 15.05
C THR A 723 30.06 19.90 16.19
N GLN A 724 29.95 21.22 16.35
CA GLN A 724 30.50 21.94 17.51
C GLN A 724 29.84 21.52 18.84
N THR A 725 28.53 21.24 18.82
CA THR A 725 27.80 20.74 19.99
C THR A 725 28.18 19.30 20.35
N MET A 726 28.51 18.46 19.35
CA MET A 726 28.99 17.10 19.58
C MET A 726 30.41 17.10 20.13
N ASN A 727 31.30 17.92 19.58
CA ASN A 727 32.68 18.06 20.06
C ASN A 727 32.75 18.65 21.48
N SER A 728 31.86 19.57 21.83
CA SER A 728 31.76 20.11 23.21
C SER A 728 31.15 19.14 24.21
N LYS A 729 30.23 18.26 23.80
CA LYS A 729 29.67 17.19 24.65
C LYS A 729 30.65 16.04 24.88
N GLN A 730 31.50 15.74 23.91
CA GLN A 730 32.58 14.76 24.04
C GLN A 730 33.67 15.24 25.03
N ALA A 731 33.92 16.55 25.09
CA ALA A 731 34.78 17.19 26.10
C ALA A 731 34.19 17.18 27.53
N LEU A 732 32.90 16.88 27.70
CA LEU A 732 32.18 16.91 28.99
C LEU A 732 31.85 15.51 29.56
N GLY A 733 32.27 14.42 28.92
CA GLY A 733 32.23 13.07 29.51
C GLY A 733 30.84 12.47 29.78
N ILE A 734 29.79 12.85 29.03
CA ILE A 734 28.42 12.37 29.25
C ILE A 734 28.18 11.04 28.51
N LYS A 735 28.17 9.93 29.26
CA LYS A 735 28.16 8.52 28.77
C LYS A 735 26.81 7.92 28.30
N ASN A 736 25.70 8.65 28.28
CA ASN A 736 24.38 8.03 28.15
C ASN A 736 23.90 7.73 26.70
N LYS A 737 24.66 8.04 25.66
CA LYS A 737 24.32 7.65 24.27
C LYS A 737 24.90 6.29 23.85
N ASP A 738 25.84 5.72 24.61
CA ASP A 738 26.52 4.47 24.26
C ASP A 738 25.72 3.21 24.65
N GLN A 739 24.87 3.28 25.67
CA GLN A 739 24.15 2.09 26.18
C GLN A 739 23.12 1.56 25.17
N ARG A 740 22.43 2.43 24.42
CA ARG A 740 21.41 2.00 23.46
C ARG A 740 22.03 1.28 22.26
N LEU A 741 23.11 1.85 21.70
CA LEU A 741 23.86 1.25 20.61
C LEU A 741 24.55 -0.05 21.05
N GLN A 742 25.02 -0.14 22.30
CA GLN A 742 25.54 -1.38 22.87
C GLN A 742 24.46 -2.46 23.02
N ASN A 743 23.26 -2.09 23.46
CA ASN A 743 22.13 -3.02 23.56
C ASN A 743 21.66 -3.48 22.17
N GLU A 744 21.53 -2.57 21.21
CA GLU A 744 21.18 -2.89 19.81
C GLU A 744 22.24 -3.81 19.15
N ALA A 745 23.54 -3.57 19.41
CA ALA A 745 24.62 -4.43 18.95
C ALA A 745 24.60 -5.83 19.63
N GLN A 746 24.22 -5.90 20.91
CA GLN A 746 24.07 -7.17 21.62
C GLN A 746 22.84 -7.97 21.12
N ASP A 747 21.71 -7.31 20.87
CA ASP A 747 20.52 -7.93 20.33
C ASP A 747 20.76 -8.47 18.91
N TYR A 748 21.45 -7.69 18.06
CA TYR A 748 21.85 -8.14 16.73
C TYR A 748 22.79 -9.35 16.77
N LYS A 749 23.80 -9.34 17.66
CA LYS A 749 24.68 -10.50 17.89
C LYS A 749 23.89 -11.74 18.31
N ARG A 750 22.88 -11.59 19.17
CA ARG A 750 22.03 -12.69 19.62
C ARG A 750 21.19 -13.27 18.47
N VAL A 751 20.53 -12.42 17.67
CA VAL A 751 19.72 -12.85 16.52
C VAL A 751 20.59 -13.60 15.51
N ARG A 752 21.75 -13.05 15.16
CA ARG A 752 22.65 -13.67 14.18
C ARG A 752 23.23 -15.00 14.68
N GLN A 753 23.54 -15.10 15.97
CA GLN A 753 23.99 -16.36 16.57
C GLN A 753 22.90 -17.44 16.50
N ASN A 754 21.63 -17.08 16.70
CA ASN A 754 20.52 -18.02 16.58
C ASN A 754 20.33 -18.50 15.13
N GLU A 755 20.46 -17.62 14.14
CA GLU A 755 20.42 -17.99 12.72
C GLU A 755 21.54 -18.99 12.35
N VAL A 756 22.78 -18.72 12.80
CA VAL A 756 23.92 -19.61 12.59
C VAL A 756 23.67 -20.98 13.24
N ASN A 757 23.10 -21.02 14.44
CA ASN A 757 22.76 -22.27 15.11
C ASN A 757 21.68 -23.05 14.36
N ASN A 758 20.62 -22.37 13.88
CA ASN A 758 19.56 -23.00 13.10
C ASN A 758 20.10 -23.61 11.79
N LEU A 759 21.00 -22.92 11.09
CA LEU A 759 21.64 -23.43 9.87
C LEU A 759 22.53 -24.64 10.16
N LYS A 760 23.26 -24.65 11.28
CA LYS A 760 24.04 -25.82 11.73
C LYS A 760 23.14 -27.02 12.02
N ASP A 761 21.99 -26.79 12.66
CA ASP A 761 21.01 -27.83 12.97
C ASP A 761 20.38 -28.40 11.69
N GLN A 762 20.07 -27.55 10.70
CA GLN A 762 19.56 -27.97 9.40
C GLN A 762 20.60 -28.80 8.63
N LEU A 763 21.83 -28.30 8.49
CA LEU A 763 22.92 -29.02 7.83
C LEU A 763 23.19 -30.37 8.51
N SER A 764 23.11 -30.42 9.85
CA SER A 764 23.24 -31.68 10.60
C SER A 764 22.10 -32.66 10.29
N LYS A 765 20.86 -32.18 10.13
CA LYS A 765 19.72 -33.03 9.74
C LYS A 765 19.89 -33.56 8.32
N GLU A 766 20.24 -32.71 7.36
CA GLU A 766 20.45 -33.08 5.96
C GLU A 766 21.60 -34.10 5.82
N TYR A 767 22.71 -33.88 6.53
CA TYR A 767 23.83 -34.82 6.57
C TYR A 767 23.45 -36.17 7.17
N ASN A 768 22.74 -36.18 8.31
CA ASN A 768 22.28 -37.42 8.95
C ASN A 768 21.23 -38.19 8.12
N GLN A 769 20.52 -37.49 7.22
CA GLN A 769 19.58 -38.09 6.27
C GLN A 769 20.27 -38.57 4.98
N GLY A 770 21.57 -38.33 4.80
CA GLY A 770 22.31 -38.68 3.59
C GLY A 770 21.98 -37.80 2.39
N LEU A 771 21.39 -36.62 2.61
CA LEU A 771 21.02 -35.68 1.54
C LEU A 771 22.20 -34.85 1.04
N ILE A 772 23.25 -34.69 1.85
CA ILE A 772 24.47 -33.95 1.49
C ILE A 772 25.72 -34.78 1.83
N PRO A 773 26.77 -34.71 0.99
CA PRO A 773 28.03 -35.40 1.24
C PRO A 773 28.79 -34.80 2.42
N LYS A 774 29.64 -35.61 3.07
CA LYS A 774 30.36 -35.23 4.28
C LYS A 774 31.29 -34.04 4.05
N GLU A 775 31.94 -33.99 2.89
CA GLU A 775 32.86 -32.92 2.51
C GLU A 775 32.15 -31.56 2.47
N TYR A 776 30.93 -31.52 1.91
CA TYR A 776 30.09 -30.31 1.86
C TYR A 776 29.61 -29.90 3.27
N TYR A 777 29.21 -30.87 4.09
CA TYR A 777 28.85 -30.62 5.49
C TYR A 777 30.04 -30.04 6.29
N ASP A 778 31.21 -30.67 6.22
CA ASP A 778 32.41 -30.25 6.95
C ASP A 778 32.86 -28.85 6.52
N GLU A 779 32.90 -28.56 5.21
CA GLU A 779 33.23 -27.23 4.67
C GLU A 779 32.24 -26.17 5.15
N ARG A 780 30.94 -26.46 5.10
CA ARG A 780 29.91 -25.48 5.47
C ARG A 780 29.88 -25.21 6.97
N ILE A 781 30.13 -26.22 7.80
CA ILE A 781 30.30 -26.06 9.24
C ILE A 781 31.55 -25.23 9.55
N GLU A 782 32.66 -25.44 8.84
CA GLU A 782 33.88 -24.64 8.98
C GLU A 782 33.63 -23.18 8.60
N GLN A 783 32.94 -22.90 7.49
CA GLN A 783 32.56 -21.53 7.09
C GLN A 783 31.66 -20.83 8.13
N LEU A 784 30.68 -21.55 8.69
CA LEU A 784 29.80 -21.03 9.76
C LEU A 784 30.55 -20.81 11.09
N ASN A 785 31.70 -21.45 11.29
CA ASN A 785 32.56 -21.27 12.47
C ASN A 785 33.63 -20.19 12.28
N THR A 786 34.09 -19.96 11.04
CA THR A 786 35.20 -19.06 10.71
C THR A 786 34.77 -17.66 10.29
N ASN A 787 33.48 -17.45 9.94
CA ASN A 787 32.91 -16.12 9.73
C ASN A 787 32.97 -15.29 11.03
N ASN A 788 34.09 -14.58 11.20
CA ASN A 788 34.46 -13.86 12.40
C ASN A 788 33.62 -12.57 12.53
N PHE A 789 32.95 -12.42 13.66
CA PHE A 789 31.99 -11.34 13.97
C PHE A 789 32.55 -9.91 13.91
N GLU A 790 33.87 -9.73 13.84
CA GLU A 790 34.51 -8.41 13.91
C GLU A 790 34.63 -7.73 12.52
N THR A 791 34.81 -8.50 11.45
CA THR A 791 35.08 -7.94 10.11
C THR A 791 33.83 -7.30 9.47
N SER A 792 32.63 -7.79 9.82
CA SER A 792 31.35 -7.25 9.33
C SER A 792 30.91 -5.96 10.03
N LEU A 793 31.42 -5.69 11.24
CA LEU A 793 31.11 -4.47 12.00
C LEU A 793 31.92 -3.26 11.51
N GLU A 794 33.19 -3.46 11.11
CA GLU A 794 34.02 -2.39 10.56
C GLU A 794 33.58 -1.97 9.14
N TYR A 795 33.06 -2.90 8.33
CA TYR A 795 32.60 -2.60 6.95
C TYR A 795 31.31 -1.77 6.89
N ARG A 796 30.43 -1.87 7.90
CA ARG A 796 29.21 -1.06 7.99
C ARG A 796 29.48 0.42 8.28
N PHE A 797 30.63 0.73 8.89
CA PHE A 797 31.11 2.11 9.04
C PHE A 797 31.83 2.64 7.78
N ALA A 798 32.06 1.78 6.78
CA ALA A 798 32.67 2.13 5.49
C ALA A 798 31.69 2.13 4.30
N GLY A 799 30.38 1.92 4.54
CA GLY A 799 29.33 2.27 3.58
C GLY A 799 29.04 1.30 2.42
N GLY A 800 29.50 0.05 2.47
CA GLY A 800 29.11 -0.99 1.50
C GLY A 800 28.15 -2.03 2.08
N ASP A 801 27.14 -2.45 1.32
CA ASP A 801 26.21 -3.54 1.69
C ASP A 801 26.75 -4.91 1.23
N PRO A 802 27.26 -5.77 2.13
CA PRO A 802 27.87 -7.05 1.76
C PRO A 802 26.83 -8.13 1.41
N VAL A 803 25.56 -7.92 1.75
CA VAL A 803 24.50 -8.94 1.64
C VAL A 803 24.13 -9.15 0.18
N ASN A 804 24.00 -8.07 -0.59
CA ASN A 804 23.65 -8.15 -2.00
C ASN A 804 24.78 -8.77 -2.82
N GLN A 805 26.04 -8.42 -2.55
CA GLN A 805 27.17 -9.00 -3.30
C GLN A 805 27.33 -10.49 -3.01
N ALA A 806 27.22 -10.94 -1.75
CA ALA A 806 27.34 -12.36 -1.42
C ALA A 806 26.16 -13.20 -1.96
N GLN A 807 24.96 -12.63 -2.04
CA GLN A 807 23.80 -13.28 -2.66
C GLN A 807 23.93 -13.36 -4.18
N GLN A 808 24.55 -12.35 -4.80
CA GLN A 808 24.80 -12.30 -6.24
C GLN A 808 25.92 -13.27 -6.64
N ASP A 809 27.03 -13.28 -5.91
CA ASP A 809 28.13 -14.23 -6.09
C ASP A 809 27.65 -15.68 -5.91
N PHE A 810 26.71 -15.92 -4.97
CA PHE A 810 26.07 -17.21 -4.78
C PHE A 810 25.17 -17.62 -5.96
N ARG A 811 24.37 -16.70 -6.49
CA ARG A 811 23.52 -16.94 -7.68
C ARG A 811 24.37 -17.24 -8.91
N ASP A 812 25.44 -16.49 -9.10
CA ASP A 812 26.33 -16.63 -10.26
C ASP A 812 27.13 -17.94 -10.20
N ALA A 813 27.59 -18.34 -9.01
CA ALA A 813 28.23 -19.65 -8.79
C ALA A 813 27.25 -20.81 -9.05
N LEU A 814 26.00 -20.71 -8.59
CA LEU A 814 24.98 -21.75 -8.79
C LEU A 814 24.60 -21.88 -10.27
N LEU A 815 24.46 -20.76 -10.98
CA LEU A 815 24.21 -20.74 -12.42
C LEU A 815 25.40 -21.31 -13.21
N GLN A 816 26.63 -21.06 -12.76
CA GLN A 816 27.83 -21.61 -13.39
C GLN A 816 27.91 -23.13 -13.19
N ASP A 817 27.60 -23.65 -12.00
CA ASP A 817 27.60 -25.10 -11.73
C ASP A 817 26.47 -25.84 -12.47
N VAL A 818 25.26 -25.27 -12.51
CA VAL A 818 24.14 -25.84 -13.29
C VAL A 818 24.46 -25.85 -14.79
N ASN A 819 25.10 -24.81 -15.31
CA ASN A 819 25.53 -24.77 -16.70
C ASN A 819 26.64 -25.79 -16.99
N ASN A 820 27.58 -26.00 -16.05
CA ASN A 820 28.63 -27.00 -16.18
C ASN A 820 28.08 -28.44 -16.12
N GLU A 821 27.10 -28.72 -15.25
CA GLU A 821 26.39 -30.00 -15.20
C GLU A 821 25.55 -30.25 -16.45
N HIS A 822 24.85 -29.24 -16.98
CA HIS A 822 24.09 -29.38 -18.22
C HIS A 822 24.97 -29.61 -19.44
N VAL A 823 26.14 -28.95 -19.51
CA VAL A 823 27.11 -29.18 -20.59
C VAL A 823 27.74 -30.57 -20.48
N ASN A 824 28.04 -31.05 -19.27
CA ASN A 824 28.58 -32.40 -19.07
C ASN A 824 27.53 -33.49 -19.37
N ASN A 825 26.28 -33.31 -18.94
CA ASN A 825 25.20 -34.25 -19.21
C ASN A 825 24.79 -34.27 -20.69
N ASN A 826 24.84 -33.13 -21.39
CA ASN A 826 24.61 -33.09 -22.83
C ASN A 826 25.76 -33.73 -23.61
N ASN A 827 27.02 -33.55 -23.18
CA ASN A 827 28.16 -34.22 -23.83
C ASN A 827 28.14 -35.74 -23.59
N GLN A 828 27.70 -36.19 -22.41
CA GLN A 828 27.57 -37.61 -22.08
C GLN A 828 26.39 -38.27 -22.80
N ALA A 829 25.25 -37.57 -22.93
CA ALA A 829 24.12 -38.02 -23.75
C ALA A 829 24.45 -38.00 -25.25
N GLN A 830 25.26 -37.05 -25.74
CA GLN A 830 25.73 -37.01 -27.12
C GLN A 830 26.72 -38.15 -27.40
N GLU A 831 27.63 -38.48 -26.47
CA GLU A 831 28.51 -39.66 -26.58
C GLU A 831 27.75 -40.99 -26.50
N GLU A 832 26.66 -41.10 -25.72
CA GLU A 832 25.81 -42.30 -25.70
C GLU A 832 25.00 -42.46 -26.99
N VAL A 833 24.48 -41.36 -27.55
CA VAL A 833 23.77 -41.36 -28.84
C VAL A 833 24.71 -41.65 -30.00
N ASP A 834 25.93 -41.09 -29.99
CA ASP A 834 26.92 -41.34 -31.05
C ASP A 834 27.53 -42.76 -30.98
N ASN A 835 27.50 -43.41 -29.81
CA ASN A 835 27.89 -44.82 -29.65
C ASN A 835 26.77 -45.83 -29.95
N GLU A 836 25.49 -45.43 -29.91
CA GLU A 836 24.37 -46.30 -30.32
C GLU A 836 24.07 -46.25 -31.83
N ILE A 837 24.55 -45.22 -32.55
CA ILE A 837 24.39 -45.10 -34.00
C ILE A 837 25.61 -45.69 -34.73
N ASP A 838 25.90 -46.98 -34.50
CA ASP A 838 26.73 -47.77 -35.42
C ASP A 838 26.35 -49.27 -35.41
N ILE A 839 25.11 -49.62 -35.77
CA ILE A 839 24.77 -51.00 -36.15
C ILE A 839 23.81 -51.05 -37.35
N ASN A 840 24.27 -51.79 -38.37
CA ASN A 840 23.61 -52.13 -39.62
C ASN A 840 22.26 -52.87 -39.50
N ASN A 841 21.31 -52.48 -40.37
CA ASN A 841 20.29 -53.27 -41.09
C ASN A 841 19.88 -54.66 -40.55
N ASN A 842 18.69 -54.77 -39.92
CA ASN A 842 17.55 -55.66 -40.28
C ASN A 842 16.56 -55.94 -39.10
N GLY A 843 15.50 -55.11 -38.96
CA GLY A 843 14.15 -55.34 -38.35
C GLY A 843 13.99 -55.93 -36.92
N PRO A 844 12.75 -56.08 -36.38
CA PRO A 844 11.52 -55.29 -36.55
C PRO A 844 11.06 -54.57 -35.24
N GLU A 845 10.15 -53.60 -35.41
CA GLU A 845 9.26 -52.92 -34.42
C GLU A 845 9.69 -52.85 -32.93
N VAL A 846 10.00 -51.62 -32.48
CA VAL A 846 10.09 -51.27 -31.06
C VAL A 846 8.87 -50.42 -30.69
N ASP A 847 8.20 -50.82 -29.59
CA ASP A 847 7.09 -50.14 -28.94
C ASP A 847 7.59 -48.86 -28.25
N ILE A 848 7.08 -47.71 -28.68
CA ILE A 848 7.53 -46.36 -28.27
C ILE A 848 6.96 -45.94 -26.90
N ASN A 849 6.13 -46.75 -26.25
CA ASN A 849 5.51 -46.40 -24.96
C ASN A 849 6.24 -46.95 -23.72
N LYS A 850 7.58 -46.86 -23.66
CA LYS A 850 8.30 -47.22 -22.44
C LYS A 850 9.32 -46.19 -22.01
#